data_AF-A0A7R9KIS5-F1
#
_entry.id   AF-A0A7R9KIS5-F1
#
_cell.length_a   1.000
_cell.length_b   1.000
_cell.length_c   1.000
_cell.angle_alpha   90.00
_cell.angle_beta   90.00
_cell.angle_gamma   90.00
#
_symmetry.space_group_name_H-M   'P 1'
#
loop_
_entity.id
_entity.type
_entity.pdbx_description
1 polymer ?
#
loop_
_entity_poly.entity_id
_entity_poly.type
_entity_poly.pdbx_seq_one_letter_code
_entity_poly.pdbx_strand_id
1 'polypeptide(L)'
;MDYKLDDKFKQLAAGAPYGSRYYTRFELEDSYITRLPARIFHGIQFGELKFVGCSKLSCVDPGAFDGLGPRINRFTAELSNFSTSRGYLRCTLNFAALSTLTNVETIEIKGSQILTIPENAFNDNMGVLTNLHTVDFGGRTTKGVIQNISAKAFSTLRNVRLIDVSNQNISVIGQDAFTFNYRNDERLTIRLESNSLTGHGFVGRVFPINRPLTITMGGNAKLHYLPEATFYDLFVETGGYKNTLDLGGDQMEIDVNNEWIVKYKVELDLKDKLFNAWGDDGRELLKHTDKQMQKPAPTDATNVVNDTTLLLSVLSLTRASDFCPNPEEFAPCTCLNDVITCINAEKKLNLDDKFRLLAAGAPPGSRFYTRFELEDSYITRLPAHIFHGIQFGELKFSSCTQLSCVDPGAFEGLGFCINKFTAELTNFSAPVSASCDLFAALSTLTNVETIQITDSQITQIPANAFNDGMGELTHLRKVDFGGKLLKGHIHTVNQRAFYTLPNVSLIDLSNQNISVIGQDAFMVKHTNVERLNIRLELNSLAGHSFTYEVFPINRPLKITMGGNKQLHYLPRSTFYYILAQTGDIVIDLKGDQMEIDVNNEWLVTYKDDINLKVKLTNAMGDDDRELLQHTVDEMRRPVPTDASNVVNSNNDDHNV
;
A
#
# COMPACT_ATOMS: atom_id res chain seq x y z
N MET A 1 -3.51 -35.66 -21.94
CA MET A 1 -2.87 -34.72 -22.88
C MET A 1 -2.09 -33.64 -22.16
N ASP A 2 -2.59 -33.12 -21.03
CA ASP A 2 -1.91 -32.10 -20.23
C ASP A 2 -0.46 -32.48 -19.84
N TYR A 3 -0.21 -33.74 -19.43
CA TYR A 3 1.15 -34.25 -19.16
C TYR A 3 2.11 -34.15 -20.37
N LYS A 4 1.61 -34.22 -21.61
CA LYS A 4 2.45 -34.11 -22.81
C LYS A 4 2.93 -32.68 -23.08
N LEU A 5 2.23 -31.66 -22.56
CA LEU A 5 2.65 -30.27 -22.74
C LEU A 5 3.79 -29.91 -21.78
N ASP A 6 3.67 -30.32 -20.52
CA ASP A 6 4.74 -30.19 -19.51
C ASP A 6 6.01 -30.94 -19.93
N ASP A 7 5.88 -32.18 -20.41
CA ASP A 7 7.01 -32.95 -20.93
C ASP A 7 7.69 -32.29 -22.13
N LYS A 8 6.92 -31.64 -23.02
CA LYS A 8 7.47 -30.88 -24.15
C LYS A 8 8.22 -29.62 -23.71
N PHE A 9 7.71 -28.89 -22.71
CA PHE A 9 8.42 -27.75 -22.15
C PHE A 9 9.69 -28.18 -21.40
N LYS A 10 9.65 -29.29 -20.66
CA LYS A 10 10.84 -29.89 -20.04
C LYS A 10 11.89 -30.31 -21.08
N GLN A 11 11.47 -30.89 -22.21
CA GLN A 11 12.38 -31.23 -23.31
C GLN A 11 12.96 -29.98 -23.99
N LEU A 12 12.13 -28.95 -24.23
CA LEU A 12 12.57 -27.68 -24.81
C LEU A 12 13.57 -26.96 -23.90
N ALA A 13 13.32 -26.99 -22.58
CA ALA A 13 14.25 -26.52 -21.58
C ALA A 13 15.55 -27.35 -21.61
N ALA A 14 15.49 -28.68 -21.55
CA ALA A 14 16.69 -29.52 -21.50
C ALA A 14 17.64 -29.37 -22.72
N GLY A 15 17.11 -29.05 -23.90
CA GLY A 15 17.87 -29.00 -25.16
C GLY A 15 18.62 -27.69 -25.46
N ALA A 16 18.42 -26.62 -24.69
CA ALA A 16 18.98 -25.29 -24.98
C ALA A 16 20.03 -24.83 -23.95
N PRO A 17 21.18 -24.26 -24.37
CA PRO A 17 22.16 -23.66 -23.46
C PRO A 17 21.55 -22.62 -22.49
N TYR A 18 22.09 -22.52 -21.28
CA TYR A 18 21.69 -21.47 -20.33
C TYR A 18 21.98 -20.09 -20.95
N GLY A 19 20.93 -19.31 -21.20
CA GLY A 19 21.00 -17.97 -21.80
C GLY A 19 20.35 -17.84 -23.19
N SER A 20 19.99 -18.93 -23.87
CA SER A 20 19.38 -18.91 -25.22
C SER A 20 17.91 -19.35 -25.26
N ARG A 21 17.23 -19.45 -24.11
CA ARG A 21 15.83 -19.94 -23.99
C ARG A 21 14.80 -18.82 -24.03
N TYR A 22 15.04 -17.85 -24.90
CA TYR A 22 14.08 -16.79 -25.17
C TYR A 22 13.42 -17.02 -26.53
N TYR A 23 12.10 -17.01 -26.54
CA TYR A 23 11.30 -17.10 -27.74
C TYR A 23 10.44 -15.86 -27.87
N THR A 24 10.26 -15.35 -29.08
CA THR A 24 9.42 -14.16 -29.30
C THR A 24 7.98 -14.41 -28.89
N ARG A 25 7.45 -15.60 -29.17
CA ARG A 25 6.04 -15.94 -28.94
C ARG A 25 5.89 -17.42 -28.58
N PHE A 26 5.02 -17.71 -27.62
CA PHE A 26 4.35 -18.99 -27.48
C PHE A 26 2.91 -18.85 -27.97
N GLU A 27 2.49 -19.73 -28.86
CA GLU A 27 1.15 -19.73 -29.42
C GLU A 27 0.57 -21.13 -29.33
N LEU A 28 -0.63 -21.22 -28.75
CA LEU A 28 -1.39 -22.45 -28.62
C LEU A 28 -2.78 -22.25 -29.23
N GLU A 29 -3.04 -22.98 -30.30
CA GLU A 29 -4.29 -22.88 -31.07
C GLU A 29 -5.10 -24.18 -31.00
N ASP A 30 -6.43 -24.06 -30.89
CA ASP A 30 -7.42 -25.14 -30.96
C ASP A 30 -7.08 -26.37 -30.11
N SER A 31 -6.46 -26.10 -28.95
CA SER A 31 -5.96 -27.15 -28.09
C SER A 31 -7.04 -27.73 -27.18
N TYR A 32 -6.94 -29.03 -26.93
CA TYR A 32 -7.76 -29.76 -25.97
C TYR A 32 -7.20 -29.72 -24.55
N ILE A 33 -6.22 -28.86 -24.27
CA ILE A 33 -5.73 -28.70 -22.90
C ILE A 33 -6.86 -28.23 -22.00
N THR A 34 -6.93 -28.81 -20.81
CA THR A 34 -7.97 -28.44 -19.84
C THR A 34 -7.44 -27.51 -18.76
N ARG A 35 -6.11 -27.56 -18.54
CA ARG A 35 -5.43 -26.91 -17.42
C ARG A 35 -4.03 -26.42 -17.78
N LEU A 36 -3.68 -25.25 -17.28
CA LEU A 36 -2.30 -24.77 -17.14
C LEU A 36 -1.86 -24.98 -15.69
N PRO A 37 -1.04 -26.01 -15.40
CA PRO A 37 -0.50 -26.24 -14.07
C PRO A 37 0.53 -25.18 -13.68
N ALA A 38 0.76 -25.02 -12.37
CA ALA A 38 1.79 -24.13 -11.86
C ALA A 38 3.17 -24.47 -12.46
N ARG A 39 3.96 -23.42 -12.77
CA ARG A 39 5.33 -23.51 -13.30
C ARG A 39 5.48 -24.23 -14.64
N ILE A 40 4.41 -24.35 -15.44
CA ILE A 40 4.48 -25.02 -16.75
C ILE A 40 5.49 -24.37 -17.72
N PHE A 41 5.74 -23.07 -17.57
CA PHE A 41 6.71 -22.34 -18.39
C PHE A 41 8.09 -22.17 -17.73
N HIS A 42 8.34 -22.83 -16.60
CA HIS A 42 9.56 -22.63 -15.83
C HIS A 42 10.82 -23.02 -16.63
N GLY A 43 11.80 -22.11 -16.66
CA GLY A 43 13.06 -22.30 -17.37
C GLY A 43 13.02 -21.93 -18.87
N ILE A 44 11.91 -21.36 -19.35
CA ILE A 44 11.75 -20.81 -20.70
C ILE A 44 11.15 -19.40 -20.60
N GLN A 45 11.54 -18.50 -21.50
CA GLN A 45 11.03 -17.14 -21.54
C GLN A 45 10.35 -16.85 -22.89
N PHE A 46 9.26 -16.09 -22.82
CA PHE A 46 8.50 -15.63 -23.99
C PHE A 46 8.35 -14.11 -23.97
N GLY A 47 8.31 -13.49 -25.16
CA GLY A 47 7.85 -12.10 -25.31
C GLY A 47 6.33 -12.02 -25.29
N GLU A 48 5.66 -12.95 -25.97
CA GLU A 48 4.20 -13.00 -26.09
C GLU A 48 3.67 -14.40 -25.72
N LEU A 49 2.57 -14.45 -24.96
CA LEU A 49 1.75 -15.65 -24.79
C LEU A 49 0.42 -15.47 -25.51
N LYS A 50 0.09 -16.42 -26.39
CA LYS A 50 -1.16 -16.39 -27.15
C LYS A 50 -1.89 -17.73 -27.08
N PHE A 51 -3.14 -17.69 -26.65
CA PHE A 51 -4.07 -18.83 -26.63
C PHE A 51 -5.25 -18.51 -27.53
N VAL A 52 -5.50 -19.33 -28.55
CA VAL A 52 -6.60 -19.13 -29.53
C VAL A 52 -7.43 -20.39 -29.60
N GLY A 53 -8.76 -20.27 -29.53
CA GLY A 53 -9.67 -21.41 -29.71
C GLY A 53 -9.51 -22.53 -28.67
N CYS A 54 -8.84 -22.27 -27.54
CA CYS A 54 -8.63 -23.23 -26.46
C CYS A 54 -9.91 -23.40 -25.62
N SER A 55 -10.97 -23.89 -26.25
CA SER A 55 -12.33 -23.99 -25.69
C SER A 55 -12.46 -24.95 -24.49
N LYS A 56 -11.45 -25.80 -24.27
CA LYS A 56 -11.40 -26.72 -23.12
C LYS A 56 -10.55 -26.20 -21.96
N LEU A 57 -9.72 -25.17 -22.18
CA LEU A 57 -8.86 -24.60 -21.16
C LEU A 57 -9.72 -23.84 -20.15
N SER A 58 -10.04 -24.52 -19.05
CA SER A 58 -10.95 -24.02 -18.00
C SER A 58 -10.21 -23.66 -16.71
N CYS A 59 -8.94 -24.06 -16.61
CA CYS A 59 -8.18 -24.04 -15.37
C CYS A 59 -6.79 -23.40 -15.56
N VAL A 60 -6.49 -22.38 -14.76
CA VAL A 60 -5.15 -21.77 -14.68
C VAL A 60 -4.75 -21.72 -13.23
N ASP A 61 -3.68 -22.44 -12.87
CA ASP A 61 -3.17 -22.44 -11.51
C ASP A 61 -2.58 -21.06 -11.15
N PRO A 62 -2.63 -20.63 -9.87
CA PRO A 62 -2.10 -19.33 -9.44
C PRO A 62 -0.64 -19.04 -9.85
N GLY A 63 0.20 -20.08 -9.96
CA GLY A 63 1.61 -19.97 -10.37
C GLY A 63 1.87 -20.45 -11.80
N ALA A 64 0.85 -20.56 -12.66
CA ALA A 64 1.02 -21.07 -14.02
C ALA A 64 2.04 -20.25 -14.83
N PHE A 65 2.08 -18.94 -14.59
CA PHE A 65 2.96 -18.00 -15.29
C PHE A 65 4.22 -17.60 -14.50
N ASP A 66 4.55 -18.35 -13.44
CA ASP A 66 5.77 -18.13 -12.65
C ASP A 66 7.03 -18.20 -13.53
N GLY A 67 7.92 -17.22 -13.36
CA GLY A 67 9.21 -17.14 -14.07
C GLY A 67 9.16 -16.43 -15.43
N LEU A 68 7.96 -16.09 -15.92
CA LEU A 68 7.81 -15.37 -17.20
C LEU A 68 7.80 -13.84 -17.07
N GLY A 69 7.54 -13.33 -15.87
CA GLY A 69 7.37 -11.90 -15.58
C GLY A 69 8.39 -10.95 -16.21
N PRO A 70 9.71 -11.22 -16.15
CA PRO A 70 10.72 -10.27 -16.64
C PRO A 70 10.76 -10.01 -18.15
N ARG A 71 10.04 -10.77 -18.98
CA ARG A 71 10.17 -10.69 -20.45
C ARG A 71 8.87 -10.67 -21.23
N ILE A 72 7.75 -11.11 -20.65
CA ILE A 72 6.46 -11.04 -21.33
C ILE A 72 6.00 -9.59 -21.41
N ASN A 73 5.68 -9.13 -22.62
CA ASN A 73 5.05 -7.83 -22.86
C ASN A 73 3.58 -7.96 -23.31
N ARG A 74 3.14 -9.12 -23.80
CA ARG A 74 1.75 -9.33 -24.25
C ARG A 74 1.19 -10.68 -23.85
N PHE A 75 -0.01 -10.66 -23.27
CA PHE A 75 -0.83 -11.83 -23.00
C PHE A 75 -2.12 -11.73 -23.80
N THR A 76 -2.38 -12.74 -24.63
CA THR A 76 -3.56 -12.81 -25.51
C THR A 76 -4.29 -14.13 -25.30
N ALA A 77 -5.60 -14.05 -25.08
CA ALA A 77 -6.50 -15.17 -24.89
C ALA A 77 -7.78 -14.94 -25.68
N GLU A 78 -8.00 -15.75 -26.71
CA GLU A 78 -9.12 -15.58 -27.64
C GLU A 78 -9.93 -16.86 -27.73
N LEU A 79 -11.26 -16.75 -27.65
CA LEU A 79 -12.18 -17.89 -27.77
C LEU A 79 -11.81 -19.06 -26.85
N SER A 80 -11.25 -18.73 -25.69
CA SER A 80 -10.68 -19.66 -24.73
C SER A 80 -11.53 -19.66 -23.46
N ASN A 81 -11.76 -20.84 -22.87
CA ASN A 81 -12.76 -21.02 -21.81
C ASN A 81 -12.28 -20.61 -20.41
N PHE A 82 -11.82 -19.37 -20.28
CA PHE A 82 -11.53 -18.78 -18.97
C PHE A 82 -12.85 -18.46 -18.27
N SER A 83 -13.39 -19.40 -17.47
CA SER A 83 -14.62 -19.18 -16.68
C SER A 83 -14.29 -18.64 -15.28
N THR A 84 -15.21 -17.88 -14.67
CA THR A 84 -15.13 -17.35 -13.29
C THR A 84 -16.18 -17.93 -12.33
N SER A 85 -16.95 -18.95 -12.73
CA SER A 85 -18.08 -19.42 -11.91
C SER A 85 -17.68 -20.19 -10.64
N ARG A 86 -18.27 -19.79 -9.49
CA ARG A 86 -18.17 -20.44 -8.15
C ARG A 86 -19.04 -21.70 -8.02
N GLY A 87 -18.96 -22.62 -8.98
CA GLY A 87 -19.70 -23.89 -8.95
C GLY A 87 -18.76 -25.10 -8.80
N TYR A 88 -18.48 -25.52 -7.55
CA TYR A 88 -17.91 -26.82 -7.13
C TYR A 88 -16.71 -27.45 -7.88
N LEU A 89 -16.11 -26.77 -8.86
CA LEU A 89 -14.89 -27.19 -9.55
C LEU A 89 -13.75 -26.26 -9.14
N ARG A 90 -12.69 -26.87 -8.61
CA ARG A 90 -11.48 -26.24 -8.04
C ARG A 90 -10.64 -25.42 -9.04
N CYS A 91 -11.19 -24.95 -10.16
CA CYS A 91 -10.40 -24.19 -11.11
C CYS A 91 -11.20 -23.30 -12.05
N THR A 92 -10.93 -22.00 -11.93
CA THR A 92 -11.39 -20.89 -12.77
C THR A 92 -10.15 -20.09 -13.19
N LEU A 93 -10.27 -19.14 -14.13
CA LEU A 93 -9.18 -18.18 -14.33
C LEU A 93 -8.94 -17.45 -13.01
N ASN A 94 -7.77 -17.66 -12.42
CA ASN A 94 -7.32 -16.84 -11.31
C ASN A 94 -6.65 -15.60 -11.90
N PHE A 95 -7.32 -14.44 -11.85
CA PHE A 95 -6.72 -13.20 -12.33
C PHE A 95 -5.42 -12.85 -11.59
N ALA A 96 -5.22 -13.33 -10.35
CA ALA A 96 -3.95 -13.18 -9.64
C ALA A 96 -2.78 -13.90 -10.34
N ALA A 97 -3.03 -14.93 -11.16
CA ALA A 97 -1.98 -15.54 -11.98
C ALA A 97 -1.47 -14.56 -13.04
N LEU A 98 -2.32 -13.66 -13.56
CA LEU A 98 -1.90 -12.62 -14.50
C LEU A 98 -1.03 -11.56 -13.82
N SER A 99 -1.19 -11.35 -12.51
CA SER A 99 -0.36 -10.43 -11.73
C SER A 99 1.12 -10.83 -11.66
N THR A 100 1.50 -12.07 -12.00
CA THR A 100 2.91 -12.49 -12.06
C THR A 100 3.63 -12.01 -13.32
N LEU A 101 2.91 -11.47 -14.30
CA LEU A 101 3.43 -11.01 -15.59
C LEU A 101 3.99 -9.58 -15.48
N THR A 102 5.04 -9.39 -14.70
CA THR A 102 5.50 -8.06 -14.23
C THR A 102 5.86 -7.04 -15.34
N ASN A 103 6.30 -7.50 -16.52
CA ASN A 103 6.61 -6.62 -17.67
C ASN A 103 5.50 -6.56 -18.72
N VAL A 104 4.32 -7.12 -18.45
CA VAL A 104 3.23 -7.13 -19.44
C VAL A 104 2.74 -5.71 -19.70
N GLU A 105 2.63 -5.35 -20.97
CA GLU A 105 2.12 -4.07 -21.46
C GLU A 105 0.68 -4.17 -21.93
N THR A 106 0.26 -5.34 -22.41
CA THR A 106 -1.08 -5.60 -22.95
C THR A 106 -1.61 -6.94 -22.47
N ILE A 107 -2.81 -6.92 -21.87
CA ILE A 107 -3.61 -8.10 -21.56
C ILE A 107 -4.88 -8.03 -22.41
N GLU A 108 -5.05 -9.00 -23.31
CA GLU A 108 -6.20 -9.13 -24.21
C GLU A 108 -6.90 -10.47 -23.97
N ILE A 109 -8.15 -10.42 -23.51
CA ILE A 109 -8.97 -11.61 -23.21
C ILE A 109 -10.33 -11.46 -23.88
N LYS A 110 -10.46 -11.97 -25.11
CA LYS A 110 -11.64 -11.78 -25.96
C LYS A 110 -12.40 -13.06 -26.21
N GLY A 111 -13.74 -12.96 -26.22
CA GLY A 111 -14.61 -14.11 -26.46
C GLY A 111 -14.41 -15.25 -25.45
N SER A 112 -14.02 -14.92 -24.22
CA SER A 112 -13.91 -15.85 -23.10
C SER A 112 -15.27 -16.10 -22.45
N GLN A 113 -15.32 -17.00 -21.47
CA GLN A 113 -16.52 -17.30 -20.68
C GLN A 113 -16.51 -16.60 -19.30
N ILE A 114 -15.81 -15.46 -19.22
CA ILE A 114 -15.75 -14.64 -18.01
C ILE A 114 -17.11 -13.97 -17.84
N LEU A 115 -17.82 -14.28 -16.75
CA LEU A 115 -19.12 -13.67 -16.45
C LEU A 115 -18.99 -12.40 -15.62
N THR A 116 -17.91 -12.28 -14.83
CA THR A 116 -17.71 -11.18 -13.90
C THR A 116 -16.23 -10.89 -13.79
N ILE A 117 -15.87 -9.61 -13.86
CA ILE A 117 -14.55 -9.13 -13.45
C ILE A 117 -14.61 -8.98 -11.92
N PRO A 118 -13.87 -9.80 -11.15
CA PRO A 118 -14.00 -9.85 -9.70
C PRO A 118 -13.41 -8.61 -9.03
N GLU A 119 -13.74 -8.44 -7.75
CA GLU A 119 -13.13 -7.40 -6.93
C GLU A 119 -11.63 -7.62 -6.83
N ASN A 120 -10.86 -6.55 -6.98
CA ASN A 120 -9.40 -6.59 -7.07
C ASN A 120 -8.95 -7.64 -8.10
N ALA A 121 -9.51 -7.63 -9.31
CA ALA A 121 -9.19 -8.65 -10.32
C ALA A 121 -7.68 -8.76 -10.54
N PHE A 122 -7.03 -7.62 -10.71
CA PHE A 122 -5.58 -7.54 -10.83
C PHE A 122 -4.92 -7.37 -9.46
N ASN A 123 -5.39 -8.09 -8.43
CA ASN A 123 -4.91 -7.90 -7.07
C ASN A 123 -3.39 -7.99 -7.07
N ASP A 124 -2.81 -6.83 -6.92
CA ASP A 124 -1.40 -6.59 -7.08
C ASP A 124 -0.99 -6.01 -5.76
N ASN A 125 -0.95 -6.88 -4.75
CA ASN A 125 -0.48 -6.56 -3.40
C ASN A 125 0.95 -5.96 -3.39
N MET A 126 1.59 -5.78 -4.56
CA MET A 126 2.98 -5.36 -4.74
C MET A 126 3.19 -4.32 -5.88
N GLY A 127 2.16 -3.81 -6.57
CA GLY A 127 2.33 -2.87 -7.70
C GLY A 127 3.18 -3.40 -8.87
N VAL A 128 3.24 -4.70 -9.06
CA VAL A 128 4.02 -5.49 -10.01
C VAL A 128 3.63 -5.25 -11.48
N LEU A 129 2.38 -4.90 -11.79
CA LEU A 129 1.92 -4.63 -13.16
C LEU A 129 2.20 -3.18 -13.60
N THR A 130 3.34 -2.61 -13.22
CA THR A 130 3.68 -1.21 -13.54
C THR A 130 3.78 -0.95 -15.04
N ASN A 131 4.04 -1.97 -15.87
CA ASN A 131 4.20 -1.78 -17.31
C ASN A 131 2.89 -1.94 -18.08
N LEU A 132 1.78 -2.30 -17.42
CA LEU A 132 0.52 -2.58 -18.09
C LEU A 132 -0.16 -1.29 -18.56
N HIS A 133 -0.33 -1.16 -19.87
CA HIS A 133 -0.94 0.00 -20.52
C HIS A 133 -2.34 -0.31 -21.07
N THR A 134 -2.60 -1.55 -21.48
CA THR A 134 -3.85 -1.95 -22.14
C THR A 134 -4.46 -3.18 -21.49
N VAL A 135 -5.72 -3.05 -21.08
CA VAL A 135 -6.56 -4.16 -20.64
C VAL A 135 -7.76 -4.24 -21.56
N ASP A 136 -7.87 -5.32 -22.33
CA ASP A 136 -8.88 -5.46 -23.38
C ASP A 136 -9.68 -6.74 -23.17
N PHE A 137 -10.91 -6.57 -22.72
CA PHE A 137 -11.96 -7.58 -22.65
C PHE A 137 -13.04 -7.36 -23.71
N GLY A 138 -12.81 -6.53 -24.73
CA GLY A 138 -13.81 -6.16 -25.72
C GLY A 138 -14.41 -7.38 -26.45
N GLY A 139 -15.69 -7.29 -26.79
CA GLY A 139 -16.34 -8.27 -27.66
C GLY A 139 -15.69 -8.27 -29.06
N ARG A 140 -15.76 -9.41 -29.76
CA ARG A 140 -15.31 -9.52 -31.16
C ARG A 140 -16.47 -9.21 -32.11
N THR A 141 -16.72 -10.07 -33.09
CA THR A 141 -17.90 -10.05 -33.96
C THR A 141 -19.17 -10.43 -33.23
N THR A 142 -19.06 -11.19 -32.14
CA THR A 142 -20.17 -11.52 -31.24
C THR A 142 -20.02 -10.82 -29.91
N LYS A 143 -21.16 -10.38 -29.35
CA LYS A 143 -21.25 -9.81 -28.01
C LYS A 143 -20.69 -10.80 -26.98
N GLY A 144 -19.81 -10.33 -26.11
CA GLY A 144 -19.24 -11.15 -25.06
C GLY A 144 -20.22 -11.39 -23.91
N VAL A 145 -19.78 -12.15 -22.90
CA VAL A 145 -20.65 -12.67 -21.83
C VAL A 145 -20.41 -12.02 -20.46
N ILE A 146 -19.50 -11.05 -20.35
CA ILE A 146 -19.27 -10.35 -19.08
C ILE A 146 -20.55 -9.57 -18.72
N GLN A 147 -21.08 -9.80 -17.52
CA GLN A 147 -22.30 -9.18 -17.02
C GLN A 147 -22.06 -8.13 -15.94
N ASN A 148 -20.98 -8.32 -15.15
CA ASN A 148 -20.70 -7.49 -13.97
C ASN A 148 -19.22 -7.10 -13.91
N ILE A 149 -18.96 -5.87 -13.48
CA ILE A 149 -17.65 -5.43 -13.01
C ILE A 149 -17.79 -5.17 -11.51
N SER A 150 -17.02 -5.88 -10.68
CA SER A 150 -17.12 -5.76 -9.22
C SER A 150 -16.47 -4.49 -8.70
N ALA A 151 -16.67 -4.19 -7.41
CA ALA A 151 -16.02 -3.07 -6.76
C ALA A 151 -14.49 -3.16 -6.87
N LYS A 152 -13.81 -2.01 -7.02
CA LYS A 152 -12.33 -1.94 -7.06
C LYS A 152 -11.64 -2.86 -8.08
N ALA A 153 -12.35 -3.31 -9.12
CA ALA A 153 -11.85 -4.31 -10.08
C ALA A 153 -10.47 -3.96 -10.68
N PHE A 154 -10.22 -2.67 -10.95
CA PHE A 154 -8.99 -2.18 -11.57
C PHE A 154 -8.12 -1.33 -10.62
N SER A 155 -8.43 -1.28 -9.33
CA SER A 155 -7.91 -0.26 -8.40
C SER A 155 -6.39 -0.26 -8.21
N THR A 156 -5.77 -1.43 -8.36
CA THR A 156 -4.33 -1.64 -8.17
C THR A 156 -3.49 -1.27 -9.40
N LEU A 157 -4.11 -1.05 -10.57
CA LEU A 157 -3.38 -0.76 -11.80
C LEU A 157 -2.88 0.69 -11.81
N ARG A 158 -1.62 0.91 -12.21
CA ARG A 158 -0.98 2.23 -12.11
C ARG A 158 -0.93 3.00 -13.42
N ASN A 159 -0.50 2.33 -14.49
CA ASN A 159 -0.10 2.97 -15.76
C ASN A 159 -1.03 2.64 -16.94
N VAL A 160 -2.19 2.06 -16.66
CA VAL A 160 -3.16 1.71 -17.70
C VAL A 160 -3.67 2.96 -18.41
N ARG A 161 -3.71 2.92 -19.74
CA ARG A 161 -4.17 3.99 -20.63
C ARG A 161 -5.45 3.60 -21.37
N LEU A 162 -5.72 2.30 -21.50
CA LEU A 162 -6.92 1.79 -22.13
C LEU A 162 -7.49 0.62 -21.31
N ILE A 163 -8.77 0.75 -20.93
CA ILE A 163 -9.60 -0.36 -20.49
C ILE A 163 -10.75 -0.51 -21.50
N ASP A 164 -10.72 -1.60 -22.26
CA ASP A 164 -11.77 -1.92 -23.22
C ASP A 164 -12.66 -3.04 -22.68
N VAL A 165 -13.91 -2.72 -22.37
CA VAL A 165 -14.95 -3.67 -21.96
C VAL A 165 -16.20 -3.48 -22.84
N SER A 166 -16.00 -2.98 -24.06
CA SER A 166 -17.06 -2.74 -25.04
C SER A 166 -17.63 -4.05 -25.60
N ASN A 167 -18.86 -3.99 -26.13
CA ASN A 167 -19.53 -5.13 -26.76
C ASN A 167 -19.61 -6.37 -25.84
N GLN A 168 -19.91 -6.15 -24.56
CA GLN A 168 -20.16 -7.17 -23.54
C GLN A 168 -21.63 -7.11 -23.08
N ASN A 169 -22.05 -7.95 -22.13
CA ASN A 169 -23.41 -7.92 -21.57
C ASN A 169 -23.46 -7.19 -20.22
N ILE A 170 -22.59 -6.19 -20.01
CA ILE A 170 -22.42 -5.56 -18.71
C ILE A 170 -23.68 -4.78 -18.35
N SER A 171 -24.25 -5.11 -17.20
CA SER A 171 -25.44 -4.46 -16.65
C SER A 171 -25.20 -3.80 -15.30
N VAL A 172 -24.12 -4.20 -14.60
CA VAL A 172 -23.74 -3.66 -13.29
C VAL A 172 -22.24 -3.35 -13.24
N ILE A 173 -21.92 -2.16 -12.74
CA ILE A 173 -20.57 -1.69 -12.42
C ILE A 173 -20.55 -1.30 -10.95
N GLY A 174 -19.71 -1.98 -10.18
CA GLY A 174 -19.56 -1.81 -8.74
C GLY A 174 -18.88 -0.51 -8.35
N GLN A 175 -19.02 -0.17 -7.07
CA GLN A 175 -18.38 1.00 -6.48
C GLN A 175 -16.87 0.96 -6.66
N ASP A 176 -16.29 2.09 -7.04
CA ASP A 176 -14.86 2.29 -7.22
C ASP A 176 -14.24 1.33 -8.25
N ALA A 177 -15.04 0.73 -9.14
CA ALA A 177 -14.56 -0.26 -10.11
C ALA A 177 -13.39 0.27 -10.95
N PHE A 178 -13.46 1.55 -11.36
CA PHE A 178 -12.40 2.22 -12.10
C PHE A 178 -11.59 3.18 -11.22
N THR A 179 -11.76 3.19 -9.90
CA THR A 179 -10.99 4.08 -9.01
C THR A 179 -9.60 3.51 -8.76
N PHE A 180 -8.54 4.24 -9.12
CA PHE A 180 -7.15 3.80 -8.96
C PHE A 180 -6.52 4.31 -7.66
N ASN A 181 -5.69 3.48 -7.03
CA ASN A 181 -4.96 3.82 -5.80
C ASN A 181 -3.83 4.83 -6.02
N TYR A 182 -3.48 5.12 -7.28
CA TYR A 182 -2.32 5.95 -7.64
C TYR A 182 -2.74 7.11 -8.54
N ARG A 183 -2.19 8.31 -8.28
CA ARG A 183 -2.31 9.45 -9.20
C ARG A 183 -1.49 9.22 -10.46
N ASN A 184 -2.05 9.57 -11.61
CA ASN A 184 -1.37 9.50 -12.89
C ASN A 184 -1.82 10.67 -13.78
N ASP A 185 -0.91 11.40 -14.41
CA ASP A 185 -1.28 12.52 -15.28
C ASP A 185 -1.58 12.10 -16.73
N GLU A 186 -1.36 10.83 -17.06
CA GLU A 186 -1.71 10.28 -18.37
C GLU A 186 -3.22 10.02 -18.49
N ARG A 187 -3.76 10.27 -19.69
CA ARG A 187 -5.17 10.03 -19.98
C ARG A 187 -5.50 8.54 -20.00
N LEU A 188 -6.53 8.15 -19.26
CA LEU A 188 -7.13 6.83 -19.34
C LEU A 188 -8.39 6.88 -20.22
N THR A 189 -8.47 5.95 -21.18
CA THR A 189 -9.65 5.70 -22.00
C THR A 189 -10.39 4.48 -21.47
N ILE A 190 -11.67 4.63 -21.16
CA ILE A 190 -12.57 3.56 -20.74
C ILE A 190 -13.66 3.38 -21.80
N ARG A 191 -13.71 2.21 -22.40
CA ARG A 191 -14.69 1.84 -23.44
C ARG A 191 -15.76 0.92 -22.89
N LEU A 192 -16.99 1.42 -22.86
CA LEU A 192 -18.19 0.79 -22.29
C LEU A 192 -19.31 0.67 -23.34
N GLU A 193 -19.00 0.88 -24.62
CA GLU A 193 -19.97 0.87 -25.71
C GLU A 193 -20.66 -0.50 -25.86
N SER A 194 -21.88 -0.48 -26.40
CA SER A 194 -22.62 -1.69 -26.80
C SER A 194 -22.83 -2.71 -25.67
N ASN A 195 -23.04 -2.24 -24.44
CA ASN A 195 -23.28 -3.06 -23.27
C ASN A 195 -24.78 -3.27 -22.99
N SER A 196 -25.18 -3.46 -21.73
CA SER A 196 -26.58 -3.53 -21.27
C SER A 196 -26.78 -2.68 -20.03
N LEU A 197 -26.05 -1.56 -19.97
CA LEU A 197 -26.09 -0.61 -18.87
C LEU A 197 -27.44 0.10 -18.82
N THR A 198 -27.84 0.43 -17.60
CA THR A 198 -28.98 1.28 -17.27
C THR A 198 -28.49 2.34 -16.29
N GLY A 199 -29.27 3.39 -16.01
CA GLY A 199 -28.88 4.35 -14.98
C GLY A 199 -28.70 3.69 -13.60
N HIS A 200 -29.46 2.63 -13.27
CA HIS A 200 -29.27 1.85 -12.05
C HIS A 200 -28.07 0.89 -12.07
N GLY A 201 -27.44 0.69 -13.24
CA GLY A 201 -26.29 -0.18 -13.39
C GLY A 201 -25.02 0.34 -12.73
N PHE A 202 -24.98 1.61 -12.31
CA PHE A 202 -23.83 2.22 -11.66
C PHE A 202 -24.04 2.25 -10.14
N VAL A 203 -23.20 1.52 -9.40
CA VAL A 203 -23.30 1.43 -7.94
C VAL A 203 -22.33 2.42 -7.30
N GLY A 204 -22.84 3.52 -6.74
CA GLY A 204 -22.02 4.53 -6.06
C GLY A 204 -21.13 5.34 -7.00
N ARG A 205 -19.91 5.66 -6.54
CA ARG A 205 -18.88 6.33 -7.35
C ARG A 205 -18.17 5.30 -8.20
N VAL A 206 -18.14 5.49 -9.52
CA VAL A 206 -17.56 4.50 -10.45
C VAL A 206 -16.26 5.00 -11.08
N PHE A 207 -16.21 6.28 -11.43
CA PHE A 207 -15.09 6.89 -12.14
C PHE A 207 -14.23 7.72 -11.19
N PRO A 208 -12.89 7.57 -11.21
CA PRO A 208 -11.98 8.35 -10.39
C PRO A 208 -11.82 9.77 -10.89
N ILE A 209 -11.33 10.66 -10.02
CA ILE A 209 -10.89 12.02 -10.40
C ILE A 209 -9.43 12.30 -10.03
N ASN A 210 -8.57 11.28 -10.11
CA ASN A 210 -7.12 11.41 -9.85
C ASN A 210 -6.25 11.36 -11.13
N ARG A 211 -6.88 11.35 -12.31
CA ARG A 211 -6.23 11.39 -13.62
C ARG A 211 -7.19 11.88 -14.72
N PRO A 212 -6.69 12.34 -15.88
CA PRO A 212 -7.56 12.67 -17.01
C PRO A 212 -8.28 11.43 -17.57
N LEU A 213 -9.59 11.56 -17.84
CA LEU A 213 -10.43 10.47 -18.34
C LEU A 213 -11.07 10.77 -19.69
N THR A 214 -11.19 9.75 -20.51
CA THR A 214 -12.08 9.69 -21.67
C THR A 214 -12.94 8.43 -21.54
N ILE A 215 -14.25 8.60 -21.51
CA ILE A 215 -15.21 7.51 -21.39
C ILE A 215 -16.12 7.50 -22.62
N THR A 216 -16.30 6.34 -23.22
CA THR A 216 -17.19 6.14 -24.36
C THR A 216 -18.24 5.07 -23.99
N MET A 217 -19.53 5.40 -24.11
CA MET A 217 -20.63 4.56 -23.62
C MET A 217 -21.72 4.28 -24.66
N GLY A 218 -21.56 4.72 -25.91
CA GLY A 218 -22.61 4.58 -26.91
C GLY A 218 -23.12 3.15 -27.18
N GLY A 219 -24.40 2.99 -27.51
CA GLY A 219 -25.00 1.70 -27.86
C GLY A 219 -25.52 0.88 -26.66
N ASN A 220 -25.71 1.52 -25.51
CA ASN A 220 -26.42 0.98 -24.36
C ASN A 220 -27.92 1.33 -24.46
N ALA A 221 -28.68 0.52 -25.19
CA ALA A 221 -30.09 0.80 -25.54
C ALA A 221 -31.06 1.04 -24.36
N LYS A 222 -30.66 0.71 -23.11
CA LYS A 222 -31.46 0.91 -21.89
C LYS A 222 -30.91 2.02 -20.98
N LEU A 223 -29.85 2.70 -21.41
CA LEU A 223 -29.26 3.82 -20.68
C LEU A 223 -29.98 5.10 -21.09
N HIS A 224 -31.06 5.41 -20.38
CA HIS A 224 -31.91 6.57 -20.64
C HIS A 224 -31.52 7.80 -19.83
N TYR A 225 -30.76 7.64 -18.74
CA TYR A 225 -30.29 8.75 -17.92
C TYR A 225 -28.91 8.48 -17.32
N LEU A 226 -28.20 9.56 -16.97
CA LEU A 226 -26.93 9.49 -16.25
C LEU A 226 -27.16 9.80 -14.77
N PRO A 227 -26.87 8.89 -13.83
CA PRO A 227 -26.97 9.17 -12.40
C PRO A 227 -26.03 10.31 -12.00
N GLU A 228 -26.59 11.38 -11.42
CA GLU A 228 -25.82 12.55 -10.97
C GLU A 228 -24.69 12.13 -10.01
N ALA A 229 -24.98 11.27 -9.04
CA ALA A 229 -24.01 10.80 -8.05
C ALA A 229 -22.80 10.04 -8.64
N THR A 230 -22.91 9.54 -9.88
CA THR A 230 -21.84 8.81 -10.56
C THR A 230 -21.06 9.72 -11.52
N PHE A 231 -21.74 10.63 -12.21
CA PHE A 231 -21.16 11.39 -13.33
C PHE A 231 -20.88 12.86 -13.01
N TYR A 232 -21.47 13.44 -11.97
CA TYR A 232 -21.23 14.84 -11.61
C TYR A 232 -19.73 15.12 -11.39
N ASP A 233 -19.11 14.29 -10.56
CA ASP A 233 -17.69 14.31 -10.21
C ASP A 233 -16.75 14.20 -11.43
N LEU A 234 -17.19 13.56 -12.52
CA LEU A 234 -16.41 13.47 -13.75
C LEU A 234 -16.17 14.86 -14.37
N PHE A 235 -17.13 15.78 -14.22
CA PHE A 235 -17.13 17.08 -14.91
C PHE A 235 -16.68 18.24 -14.04
N VAL A 236 -16.81 18.12 -12.72
CA VAL A 236 -16.25 19.09 -11.78
C VAL A 236 -14.73 19.06 -11.92
N GLU A 237 -14.11 20.21 -12.18
CA GLU A 237 -12.66 20.36 -12.40
C GLU A 237 -11.83 20.13 -11.12
N THR A 238 -12.04 19.02 -10.43
CA THR A 238 -11.16 18.61 -9.35
C THR A 238 -9.82 18.20 -9.96
N GLY A 239 -8.78 18.99 -9.67
CA GLY A 239 -7.42 18.75 -10.17
C GLY A 239 -7.09 19.31 -11.57
N GLY A 240 -8.00 20.06 -12.22
CA GLY A 240 -7.72 20.75 -13.49
C GLY A 240 -7.72 19.85 -14.75
N TYR A 241 -8.23 18.62 -14.65
CA TYR A 241 -8.30 17.70 -15.79
C TYR A 241 -9.56 17.94 -16.64
N LYS A 242 -9.40 17.95 -17.98
CA LYS A 242 -10.51 17.99 -18.93
C LYS A 242 -10.97 16.57 -19.27
N ASN A 243 -11.92 16.06 -18.50
CA ASN A 243 -12.54 14.76 -18.73
C ASN A 243 -13.58 14.83 -19.85
N THR A 244 -13.74 13.74 -20.61
CA THR A 244 -14.68 13.68 -21.73
C THR A 244 -15.57 12.43 -21.65
N LEU A 245 -16.85 12.59 -21.94
CA LEU A 245 -17.86 11.54 -22.00
C LEU A 245 -18.52 11.56 -23.39
N ASP A 246 -18.52 10.43 -24.09
CA ASP A 246 -19.22 10.24 -25.37
C ASP A 246 -20.34 9.21 -25.21
N LEU A 247 -21.59 9.63 -25.45
CA LEU A 247 -22.77 8.78 -25.35
C LEU A 247 -23.19 8.15 -26.69
N GLY A 248 -22.44 8.38 -27.76
CA GLY A 248 -22.64 7.91 -29.13
C GLY A 248 -23.83 6.97 -29.41
N GLY A 249 -25.01 7.54 -29.68
CA GLY A 249 -26.18 6.77 -30.13
C GLY A 249 -27.12 6.29 -29.03
N ASP A 250 -26.85 6.58 -27.75
CA ASP A 250 -27.82 6.40 -26.67
C ASP A 250 -28.85 7.54 -26.68
N GLN A 251 -30.12 7.18 -26.50
CA GLN A 251 -31.23 8.14 -26.44
C GLN A 251 -31.56 8.44 -24.98
N MET A 252 -31.20 9.65 -24.57
CA MET A 252 -31.38 10.15 -23.21
C MET A 252 -32.80 10.70 -23.06
N GLU A 253 -33.52 10.29 -22.03
CA GLU A 253 -34.85 10.81 -21.76
C GLU A 253 -34.77 12.28 -21.33
N ILE A 254 -35.68 13.10 -21.87
CA ILE A 254 -35.82 14.50 -21.48
C ILE A 254 -36.76 14.56 -20.27
N ASP A 255 -36.20 14.30 -19.08
CA ASP A 255 -36.92 14.18 -17.82
C ASP A 255 -36.07 14.65 -16.61
N VAL A 256 -36.66 14.52 -15.41
CA VAL A 256 -36.03 14.96 -14.15
C VAL A 256 -34.74 14.22 -13.81
N ASN A 257 -34.52 13.01 -14.34
CA ASN A 257 -33.29 12.25 -14.06
C ASN A 257 -32.07 12.83 -14.78
N ASN A 258 -32.28 13.52 -15.91
CA ASN A 258 -31.22 14.21 -16.66
C ASN A 258 -31.23 15.75 -16.44
N GLU A 259 -32.10 16.28 -15.58
CA GLU A 259 -32.21 17.73 -15.33
C GLU A 259 -30.87 18.35 -14.91
N TRP A 260 -30.10 17.65 -14.07
CA TRP A 260 -28.80 18.11 -13.58
C TRP A 260 -27.83 18.45 -14.72
N ILE A 261 -27.85 17.71 -15.83
CA ILE A 261 -26.99 17.95 -16.99
C ILE A 261 -27.28 19.32 -17.59
N VAL A 262 -28.56 19.68 -17.75
CA VAL A 262 -28.95 20.96 -18.34
C VAL A 262 -28.75 22.10 -17.35
N LYS A 263 -29.11 21.88 -16.08
CA LYS A 263 -28.95 22.83 -14.99
C LYS A 263 -27.50 23.28 -14.82
N TYR A 264 -26.56 22.33 -14.90
CA TYR A 264 -25.14 22.57 -14.63
C TYR A 264 -24.29 22.73 -15.91
N LYS A 265 -24.88 22.78 -17.12
CA LYS A 265 -24.12 22.78 -18.38
C LYS A 265 -23.13 23.94 -18.54
N VAL A 266 -23.46 25.11 -18.00
CA VAL A 266 -22.59 26.30 -18.03
C VAL A 266 -21.53 26.23 -16.94
N GLU A 267 -21.92 25.82 -15.73
CA GLU A 267 -21.02 25.68 -14.58
C GLU A 267 -19.92 24.65 -14.83
N LEU A 268 -20.29 23.53 -15.45
CA LEU A 268 -19.39 22.40 -15.71
C LEU A 268 -18.68 22.47 -17.07
N ASP A 269 -18.95 23.49 -17.89
CA ASP A 269 -18.44 23.61 -19.27
C ASP A 269 -18.69 22.34 -20.10
N LEU A 270 -19.94 21.84 -20.10
CA LEU A 270 -20.25 20.52 -20.68
C LEU A 270 -20.12 20.47 -22.20
N LYS A 271 -20.10 21.61 -22.89
CA LYS A 271 -20.06 21.66 -24.36
C LYS A 271 -18.83 20.96 -24.95
N ASP A 272 -17.70 21.05 -24.26
CA ASP A 272 -16.43 20.46 -24.70
C ASP A 272 -16.09 19.16 -23.92
N LYS A 273 -17.02 18.69 -23.07
CA LYS A 273 -16.85 17.52 -22.20
C LYS A 273 -17.88 16.41 -22.45
N LEU A 274 -19.08 16.74 -22.93
CA LEU A 274 -20.15 15.80 -23.22
C LEU A 274 -20.44 15.77 -24.73
N PHE A 275 -20.15 14.64 -25.36
CA PHE A 275 -20.25 14.43 -26.80
C PHE A 275 -21.40 13.48 -27.14
N ASN A 276 -22.03 13.75 -28.29
CA ASN A 276 -23.08 12.90 -28.88
C ASN A 276 -24.22 12.52 -27.92
N ALA A 277 -24.56 13.41 -26.99
CA ALA A 277 -25.71 13.25 -26.11
C ALA A 277 -26.98 13.74 -26.81
N TRP A 278 -27.88 12.83 -27.17
CA TRP A 278 -29.13 13.14 -27.86
C TRP A 278 -30.32 12.79 -26.97
N GLY A 279 -31.31 13.68 -26.94
CA GLY A 279 -32.60 13.42 -26.34
C GLY A 279 -33.38 12.35 -27.11
N ASP A 280 -34.36 11.74 -26.44
CA ASP A 280 -35.36 10.83 -27.03
C ASP A 280 -36.18 11.48 -28.17
N ASP A 281 -36.18 12.82 -28.23
CA ASP A 281 -36.78 13.61 -29.32
C ASP A 281 -35.86 13.86 -30.54
N GLY A 282 -34.63 13.35 -30.51
CA GLY A 282 -33.65 13.49 -31.58
C GLY A 282 -32.91 14.83 -31.62
N ARG A 283 -33.05 15.69 -30.61
CA ARG A 283 -32.25 16.93 -30.46
C ARG A 283 -31.11 16.72 -29.48
N GLU A 284 -30.05 17.51 -29.64
CA GLU A 284 -28.92 17.48 -28.72
C GLU A 284 -29.36 17.83 -27.29
N LEU A 285 -28.94 17.01 -26.31
CA LEU A 285 -29.40 17.10 -24.93
C LEU A 285 -29.13 18.48 -24.32
N LEU A 286 -27.95 19.05 -24.58
CA LEU A 286 -27.53 20.36 -24.07
C LEU A 286 -28.33 21.56 -24.64
N LYS A 287 -29.10 21.36 -25.73
CA LYS A 287 -29.98 22.39 -26.30
C LYS A 287 -31.32 22.54 -25.59
N HIS A 288 -31.65 21.63 -24.67
CA HIS A 288 -32.88 21.70 -23.88
C HIS A 288 -32.78 22.77 -22.77
N THR A 289 -33.95 23.17 -22.28
CA THR A 289 -34.15 24.11 -21.16
C THR A 289 -34.56 23.35 -19.90
N ASP A 290 -34.29 23.91 -18.72
CA ASP A 290 -34.67 23.31 -17.43
C ASP A 290 -36.17 22.97 -17.37
N LYS A 291 -37.03 23.86 -17.92
CA LYS A 291 -38.48 23.63 -18.01
C LYS A 291 -38.86 22.40 -18.82
N GLN A 292 -38.07 22.04 -19.84
CA GLN A 292 -38.33 20.84 -20.65
C GLN A 292 -37.92 19.57 -19.89
N MET A 293 -36.92 19.65 -18.99
CA MET A 293 -36.46 18.54 -18.16
C MET A 293 -37.38 18.27 -16.94
N GLN A 294 -38.23 19.21 -16.54
CA GLN A 294 -39.15 19.02 -15.40
C GLN A 294 -40.30 18.02 -15.64
N LYS A 295 -40.28 17.29 -16.77
CA LYS A 295 -41.23 16.21 -17.02
C LYS A 295 -40.94 15.07 -16.03
N PRO A 296 -41.94 14.58 -15.28
CA PRO A 296 -41.73 13.46 -14.38
C PRO A 296 -41.21 12.26 -15.17
N ALA A 297 -40.24 11.56 -14.60
CA ALA A 297 -39.68 10.35 -15.18
C ALA A 297 -40.81 9.37 -15.51
N PRO A 298 -40.75 8.67 -16.65
CA PRO A 298 -41.69 7.59 -16.91
C PRO A 298 -41.65 6.61 -15.74
N THR A 299 -42.82 6.32 -15.17
CA THR A 299 -42.94 5.36 -14.07
C THR A 299 -42.67 3.98 -14.64
N ASP A 300 -41.43 3.52 -14.53
CA ASP A 300 -41.06 2.15 -14.90
C ASP A 300 -41.86 1.18 -14.02
N ALA A 301 -42.89 0.56 -14.60
CA ALA A 301 -43.87 -0.26 -13.90
C ALA A 301 -43.33 -1.62 -13.41
N THR A 302 -42.02 -1.85 -13.44
CA THR A 302 -41.41 -3.11 -13.01
C THR A 302 -40.02 -2.87 -12.42
N ASN A 303 -39.94 -2.46 -11.16
CA ASN A 303 -38.94 -2.91 -10.16
C ASN A 303 -39.03 -2.01 -8.92
N VAL A 304 -40.06 -2.25 -8.11
CA VAL A 304 -40.10 -1.75 -6.72
C VAL A 304 -39.22 -2.70 -5.90
N VAL A 305 -37.93 -2.38 -5.77
CA VAL A 305 -37.21 -2.73 -4.55
C VAL A 305 -37.45 -1.56 -3.60
N ASN A 306 -38.13 -1.84 -2.50
CA ASN A 306 -38.44 -0.87 -1.46
C ASN A 306 -37.16 -0.17 -0.99
N ASP A 307 -37.01 1.11 -1.31
CA ASP A 307 -36.13 1.99 -0.57
C ASP A 307 -36.88 3.28 -0.23
N THR A 308 -37.57 3.23 0.89
CA THR A 308 -38.22 4.39 1.50
C THR A 308 -37.19 5.15 2.31
N THR A 309 -36.58 6.17 1.70
CA THR A 309 -36.32 7.51 2.31
C THR A 309 -35.47 8.36 1.37
N LEU A 310 -36.09 9.29 0.66
CA LEU A 310 -35.38 10.46 0.12
C LEU A 310 -36.35 11.65 0.10
N LEU A 311 -36.33 12.40 1.20
CA LEU A 311 -36.88 13.74 1.27
C LEU A 311 -35.78 14.68 0.78
N LEU A 312 -36.12 15.40 -0.30
CA LEU A 312 -35.32 16.44 -0.93
C LEU A 312 -34.79 17.46 0.08
N SER A 313 -33.48 17.63 0.13
CA SER A 313 -32.84 18.89 0.53
C SER A 313 -31.65 19.16 -0.38
N VAL A 314 -31.74 20.32 -1.04
CA VAL A 314 -30.74 20.96 -1.88
C VAL A 314 -29.38 20.97 -1.17
N LEU A 315 -28.35 20.34 -1.75
CA LEU A 315 -26.97 20.42 -1.25
C LEU A 315 -26.11 21.24 -2.21
N SER A 316 -25.78 22.44 -1.74
CA SER A 316 -24.62 23.20 -2.18
C SER A 316 -23.34 22.45 -1.79
N LEU A 317 -22.33 22.42 -2.68
CA LEU A 317 -20.97 21.96 -2.38
C LEU A 317 -20.43 22.70 -1.15
N THR A 318 -20.43 22.00 -0.03
CA THR A 318 -20.00 22.46 1.28
C THR A 318 -18.82 21.59 1.70
N ARG A 319 -17.75 22.22 2.22
CA ARG A 319 -16.54 21.51 2.65
C ARG A 319 -16.88 20.63 3.86
N ALA A 320 -16.07 19.62 4.18
CA ALA A 320 -16.27 18.82 5.40
C ALA A 320 -16.36 19.70 6.68
N SER A 321 -15.80 20.92 6.62
CA SER A 321 -15.87 21.95 7.65
C SER A 321 -17.29 22.39 8.00
N ASP A 322 -18.24 22.16 7.10
CA ASP A 322 -19.64 22.57 7.26
C ASP A 322 -20.48 21.50 8.00
N PHE A 323 -19.91 20.31 8.27
CA PHE A 323 -20.59 19.18 8.91
C PHE A 323 -20.03 18.81 10.29
N CYS A 324 -19.60 19.82 11.06
CA CYS A 324 -19.28 19.62 12.47
C CYS A 324 -20.57 19.47 13.30
N PRO A 325 -20.68 18.47 14.20
CA PRO A 325 -21.83 18.33 15.08
C PRO A 325 -21.96 19.52 16.04
N ASN A 326 -23.13 19.68 16.67
CA ASN A 326 -23.35 20.70 17.68
C ASN A 326 -22.24 20.59 18.77
N PRO A 327 -21.51 21.68 19.09
CA PRO A 327 -20.44 21.66 20.08
C PRO A 327 -20.83 21.09 21.45
N GLU A 328 -22.07 21.29 21.90
CA GLU A 328 -22.55 20.77 23.18
C GLU A 328 -22.70 19.25 23.18
N GLU A 329 -23.15 18.67 22.06
CA GLU A 329 -23.32 17.23 21.89
C GLU A 329 -22.00 16.54 21.55
N PHE A 330 -21.08 17.25 20.89
CA PHE A 330 -19.77 16.73 20.50
C PHE A 330 -18.72 16.82 21.61
N ALA A 331 -18.94 17.68 22.61
CA ALA A 331 -18.08 17.81 23.78
C ALA A 331 -17.75 16.44 24.42
N PRO A 332 -16.50 16.21 24.86
CA PRO A 332 -15.38 17.15 24.94
C PRO A 332 -14.60 17.33 23.61
N CYS A 333 -15.07 16.72 22.52
CA CYS A 333 -14.45 16.89 21.22
C CYS A 333 -14.91 18.19 20.56
N THR A 334 -14.00 18.80 19.79
CA THR A 334 -14.25 19.96 18.96
C THR A 334 -13.92 19.62 17.51
N CYS A 335 -14.59 20.28 16.57
CA CYS A 335 -14.40 20.09 15.14
C CYS A 335 -14.19 21.48 14.53
N LEU A 336 -13.00 21.72 13.98
CA LEU A 336 -12.61 23.00 13.41
C LEU A 336 -11.75 22.77 12.16
N ASN A 337 -12.17 23.30 11.01
CA ASN A 337 -11.42 23.23 9.75
C ASN A 337 -10.95 21.81 9.40
N ASP A 338 -11.85 20.83 9.46
CA ASP A 338 -11.58 19.41 9.18
C ASP A 338 -10.62 18.73 10.17
N VAL A 339 -10.34 19.37 11.31
CA VAL A 339 -9.57 18.79 12.41
C VAL A 339 -10.52 18.50 13.56
N ILE A 340 -10.48 17.26 14.05
CA ILE A 340 -11.24 16.81 15.21
C ILE A 340 -10.29 16.67 16.37
N THR A 341 -10.54 17.40 17.44
CA THR A 341 -9.68 17.46 18.61
C THR A 341 -10.49 17.16 19.87
N CYS A 342 -10.10 16.11 20.60
CA CYS A 342 -10.68 15.74 21.88
C CYS A 342 -9.62 15.94 22.97
N ILE A 343 -9.78 16.98 23.81
CA ILE A 343 -8.85 17.33 24.90
C ILE A 343 -9.51 17.04 26.25
N ASN A 344 -8.75 16.59 27.23
CA ASN A 344 -9.22 16.31 28.60
C ASN A 344 -10.42 15.36 28.64
N ALA A 345 -10.40 14.38 27.74
CA ALA A 345 -11.47 13.41 27.64
C ALA A 345 -11.50 12.53 28.89
N GLU A 346 -12.48 12.77 29.77
CA GLU A 346 -12.72 11.97 30.98
C GLU A 346 -12.90 10.47 30.65
N LYS A 347 -12.79 9.59 31.66
CA LYS A 347 -12.97 8.13 31.53
C LYS A 347 -14.28 7.69 30.83
N LYS A 348 -15.25 8.58 30.66
CA LYS A 348 -16.55 8.31 30.01
C LYS A 348 -16.59 8.69 28.52
N LEU A 349 -15.51 9.20 27.91
CA LEU A 349 -15.54 9.49 26.47
C LEU A 349 -15.68 8.19 25.67
N ASN A 350 -16.85 7.99 25.07
CA ASN A 350 -17.06 6.95 24.08
C ASN A 350 -16.78 7.52 22.68
N LEU A 351 -15.58 7.27 22.16
CA LEU A 351 -15.18 7.73 20.82
C LEU A 351 -16.07 7.14 19.71
N ASP A 352 -16.55 5.91 19.87
CA ASP A 352 -17.46 5.28 18.88
C ASP A 352 -18.76 6.08 18.75
N ASP A 353 -19.35 6.52 19.87
CA ASP A 353 -20.55 7.37 19.84
C ASP A 353 -20.27 8.71 19.15
N LYS A 354 -19.10 9.33 19.40
CA LYS A 354 -18.72 10.59 18.76
C LYS A 354 -18.53 10.42 17.25
N PHE A 355 -17.87 9.35 16.82
CA PHE A 355 -17.64 9.08 15.41
C PHE A 355 -18.92 8.65 14.68
N ARG A 356 -19.85 7.96 15.33
CA ARG A 356 -21.20 7.71 14.79
C ARG A 356 -22.00 9.00 14.64
N LEU A 357 -21.96 9.90 15.62
CA LEU A 357 -22.62 11.20 15.54
C LEU A 357 -22.08 12.02 14.36
N LEU A 358 -20.76 12.02 14.19
CA LEU A 358 -20.07 12.67 13.08
C LEU A 358 -20.46 12.05 11.73
N ALA A 359 -20.46 10.72 11.63
CA ALA A 359 -20.88 10.01 10.42
C ALA A 359 -22.35 10.27 10.07
N ALA A 360 -23.23 10.37 11.06
CA ALA A 360 -24.65 10.67 10.85
C ALA A 360 -24.89 12.10 10.35
N GLY A 361 -24.06 13.06 10.79
CA GLY A 361 -24.16 14.47 10.41
C GLY A 361 -23.64 14.80 9.00
N ALA A 362 -22.74 13.98 8.47
CA ALA A 362 -22.10 14.21 7.17
C ALA A 362 -22.63 13.24 6.08
N PRO A 363 -22.93 13.71 4.86
CA PRO A 363 -23.25 12.82 3.74
C PRO A 363 -22.07 11.86 3.46
N PRO A 364 -22.32 10.62 3.00
CA PRO A 364 -21.28 9.59 2.82
C PRO A 364 -20.03 10.06 2.06
N GLY A 365 -20.19 11.04 1.18
CA GLY A 365 -19.12 11.57 0.34
C GLY A 365 -18.23 12.66 0.95
N SER A 366 -18.56 13.22 2.11
CA SER A 366 -17.84 14.33 2.75
C SER A 366 -17.22 13.96 4.10
N ARG A 367 -17.12 12.68 4.42
CA ARG A 367 -16.66 12.17 5.74
C ARG A 367 -15.14 12.05 5.86
N PHE A 368 -14.41 12.89 5.13
CA PHE A 368 -12.95 12.94 5.19
C PHE A 368 -12.50 14.15 5.99
N TYR A 369 -11.71 13.89 7.02
CA TYR A 369 -11.14 14.89 7.91
C TYR A 369 -9.62 14.90 7.74
N THR A 370 -9.01 16.06 7.88
CA THR A 370 -7.56 16.19 7.76
C THR A 370 -6.85 15.44 8.88
N ARG A 371 -7.32 15.60 10.13
CA ARG A 371 -6.65 15.05 11.31
C ARG A 371 -7.63 14.72 12.43
N PHE A 372 -7.39 13.62 13.11
CA PHE A 372 -7.92 13.34 14.44
C PHE A 372 -6.82 13.51 15.49
N GLU A 373 -7.12 14.25 16.55
CA GLU A 373 -6.23 14.53 17.67
C GLU A 373 -6.91 14.19 19.00
N LEU A 374 -6.28 13.28 19.74
CA LEU A 374 -6.67 12.91 21.10
C LEU A 374 -5.57 13.33 22.07
N GLU A 375 -5.91 14.20 23.01
CA GLU A 375 -4.97 14.80 23.96
C GLU A 375 -5.47 14.67 25.40
N ASP A 376 -4.57 14.36 26.34
CA ASP A 376 -4.85 14.27 27.78
C ASP A 376 -6.07 13.40 28.11
N SER A 377 -6.20 12.28 27.41
CA SER A 377 -7.34 11.39 27.51
C SER A 377 -7.11 10.25 28.50
N TYR A 378 -8.17 9.86 29.20
CA TYR A 378 -8.21 8.68 30.08
C TYR A 378 -8.63 7.39 29.36
N ILE A 379 -8.72 7.41 28.02
CA ILE A 379 -9.04 6.24 27.22
C ILE A 379 -7.93 5.19 27.37
N THR A 380 -8.32 3.95 27.65
CA THR A 380 -7.38 2.84 27.85
C THR A 380 -7.17 1.99 26.60
N ARG A 381 -8.14 2.00 25.68
CA ARG A 381 -8.15 1.14 24.48
C ARG A 381 -8.76 1.82 23.26
N LEU A 382 -8.25 1.48 22.09
CA LEU A 382 -8.92 1.70 20.81
C LEU A 382 -9.51 0.36 20.33
N PRO A 383 -10.85 0.17 20.34
CA PRO A 383 -11.49 -1.06 19.85
C PRO A 383 -11.45 -1.17 18.32
N ALA A 384 -11.70 -2.38 17.80
CA ALA A 384 -11.88 -2.62 16.38
C ALA A 384 -12.95 -1.71 15.77
N HIS A 385 -12.73 -1.28 14.52
CA HIS A 385 -13.67 -0.47 13.72
C HIS A 385 -14.10 0.86 14.37
N ILE A 386 -13.32 1.40 15.33
CA ILE A 386 -13.67 2.64 16.02
C ILE A 386 -13.89 3.82 15.06
N PHE A 387 -13.21 3.84 13.90
CA PHE A 387 -13.34 4.89 12.89
C PHE A 387 -14.31 4.53 11.75
N HIS A 388 -15.19 3.55 11.93
CA HIS A 388 -16.09 3.12 10.86
C HIS A 388 -17.00 4.26 10.38
N GLY A 389 -17.03 4.46 9.07
CA GLY A 389 -17.88 5.46 8.43
C GLY A 389 -17.29 6.86 8.37
N ILE A 390 -16.06 7.06 8.85
CA ILE A 390 -15.31 8.32 8.74
C ILE A 390 -13.87 8.04 8.30
N GLN A 391 -13.21 9.05 7.74
CA GLN A 391 -11.85 8.94 7.21
C GLN A 391 -10.98 10.08 7.74
N PHE A 392 -9.70 9.78 7.94
CA PHE A 392 -8.70 10.75 8.38
C PHE A 392 -7.47 10.70 7.47
N GLY A 393 -6.79 11.84 7.31
CA GLY A 393 -5.44 11.91 6.76
C GLY A 393 -4.36 11.62 7.81
N GLU A 394 -4.57 12.09 9.04
CA GLU A 394 -3.60 11.97 10.14
C GLU A 394 -4.27 11.52 11.45
N LEU A 395 -3.60 10.66 12.22
CA LEU A 395 -3.95 10.36 13.61
C LEU A 395 -2.86 10.87 14.54
N LYS A 396 -3.26 11.62 15.57
CA LYS A 396 -2.37 12.13 16.61
C LYS A 396 -2.89 11.79 18.01
N PHE A 397 -2.05 11.15 18.82
CA PHE A 397 -2.31 10.83 20.22
C PHE A 397 -1.23 11.47 21.09
N SER A 398 -1.60 12.34 22.03
CA SER A 398 -0.65 13.07 22.87
C SER A 398 -1.05 12.96 24.33
N SER A 399 -0.09 12.67 25.21
CA SER A 399 -0.30 12.61 26.67
C SER A 399 -1.41 11.63 27.11
N CYS A 400 -1.73 10.65 26.27
CA CYS A 400 -2.73 9.61 26.54
C CYS A 400 -2.10 8.49 27.39
N THR A 401 -1.72 8.82 28.62
CA THR A 401 -0.93 7.95 29.52
C THR A 401 -1.65 6.68 29.97
N GLN A 402 -2.96 6.54 29.72
CA GLN A 402 -3.70 5.31 30.01
C GLN A 402 -3.91 4.45 28.76
N LEU A 403 -3.72 5.02 27.57
CA LEU A 403 -3.91 4.32 26.31
C LEU A 403 -2.78 3.30 26.13
N SER A 404 -3.12 2.04 26.37
CA SER A 404 -2.18 0.92 26.38
C SER A 404 -2.49 -0.14 25.35
N CYS A 405 -3.71 -0.11 24.80
CA CYS A 405 -4.22 -1.15 23.92
C CYS A 405 -4.79 -0.58 22.62
N VAL A 406 -4.36 -1.15 21.49
CA VAL A 406 -4.95 -0.90 20.18
C VAL A 406 -5.32 -2.25 19.61
N ASP A 407 -6.59 -2.43 19.29
CA ASP A 407 -7.08 -3.62 18.61
C ASP A 407 -6.51 -3.66 17.18
N PRO A 408 -6.07 -4.82 16.64
CA PRO A 408 -5.61 -4.91 15.26
C PRO A 408 -6.60 -4.37 14.21
N GLY A 409 -7.90 -4.49 14.47
CA GLY A 409 -8.96 -3.96 13.60
C GLY A 409 -9.28 -2.48 13.84
N ALA A 410 -8.58 -1.77 14.73
CA ALA A 410 -8.92 -0.40 15.10
C ALA A 410 -8.85 0.57 13.91
N PHE A 411 -7.90 0.37 12.99
CA PHE A 411 -7.72 1.20 11.80
C PHE A 411 -8.27 0.57 10.50
N GLU A 412 -9.12 -0.44 10.62
CA GLU A 412 -9.75 -1.06 9.46
C GLU A 412 -10.59 -0.03 8.68
N GLY A 413 -10.42 0.01 7.35
CA GLY A 413 -11.05 1.00 6.47
C GLY A 413 -10.33 2.34 6.36
N LEU A 414 -9.34 2.63 7.23
CA LEU A 414 -8.52 3.86 7.15
C LEU A 414 -7.24 3.69 6.33
N GLY A 415 -6.91 2.45 5.94
CA GLY A 415 -5.59 2.10 5.41
C GLY A 415 -5.11 2.89 4.20
N PHE A 416 -6.03 3.38 3.37
CA PHE A 416 -5.73 4.16 2.17
C PHE A 416 -5.69 5.68 2.41
N CYS A 417 -6.24 6.14 3.54
CA CYS A 417 -6.42 7.56 3.82
C CYS A 417 -5.30 8.12 4.70
N ILE A 418 -4.83 7.32 5.66
CA ILE A 418 -3.83 7.77 6.63
C ILE A 418 -2.45 7.86 5.98
N ASN A 419 -1.88 9.07 5.96
CA ASN A 419 -0.48 9.30 5.57
C ASN A 419 0.45 9.47 6.78
N LYS A 420 -0.08 9.76 7.98
CA LYS A 420 0.72 10.01 9.18
C LYS A 420 0.06 9.51 10.46
N PHE A 421 0.82 8.74 11.22
CA PHE A 421 0.47 8.30 12.56
C PHE A 421 1.46 8.88 13.58
N THR A 422 0.98 9.61 14.58
CA THR A 422 1.80 10.18 15.65
C THR A 422 1.24 9.79 17.01
N ALA A 423 2.10 9.28 17.89
CA ALA A 423 1.79 9.04 19.29
C ALA A 423 2.95 9.52 20.18
N GLU A 424 2.62 10.26 21.22
CA GLU A 424 3.59 10.83 22.16
C GLU A 424 3.08 10.69 23.59
N LEU A 425 3.94 10.29 24.53
CA LEU A 425 3.59 10.10 25.94
C LEU A 425 2.37 9.18 26.14
N THR A 426 2.41 8.02 25.46
CA THR A 426 1.38 6.97 25.53
C THR A 426 1.88 5.75 26.31
N ASN A 427 0.97 4.94 26.83
CA ASN A 427 1.31 3.70 27.53
C ASN A 427 1.21 2.47 26.62
N PHE A 428 1.43 2.65 25.31
CA PHE A 428 1.53 1.53 24.39
C PHE A 428 2.59 0.56 24.87
N SER A 429 2.26 -0.73 24.83
CA SER A 429 3.15 -1.80 25.23
C SER A 429 3.34 -2.77 24.06
N ALA A 430 4.28 -3.71 24.20
CA ALA A 430 4.41 -4.82 23.26
C ALA A 430 3.10 -5.63 23.19
N PRO A 431 2.87 -6.44 22.14
CA PRO A 431 1.62 -7.20 22.00
C PRO A 431 1.29 -7.98 23.27
N VAL A 432 0.16 -7.63 23.90
CA VAL A 432 -0.27 -8.25 25.17
C VAL A 432 -1.19 -9.45 24.88
N SER A 433 -1.95 -9.37 23.79
CA SER A 433 -2.89 -10.41 23.33
C SER A 433 -3.26 -10.19 21.87
N ALA A 434 -3.96 -11.16 21.24
CA ALA A 434 -4.44 -11.03 19.86
C ALA A 434 -5.41 -9.84 19.63
N SER A 435 -6.07 -9.34 20.67
CA SER A 435 -6.95 -8.16 20.60
C SER A 435 -6.25 -6.88 21.08
N CYS A 436 -4.93 -6.90 21.22
CA CYS A 436 -4.14 -5.82 21.79
C CYS A 436 -2.73 -5.83 21.21
N ASP A 437 -2.64 -5.42 19.94
CA ASP A 437 -1.42 -5.44 19.15
C ASP A 437 -1.35 -4.17 18.28
N LEU A 438 -0.61 -3.18 18.80
CA LEU A 438 -0.36 -1.92 18.10
C LEU A 438 0.29 -2.15 16.74
N PHE A 439 1.23 -3.09 16.63
CA PHE A 439 2.00 -3.28 15.41
C PHE A 439 1.16 -3.92 14.30
N ALA A 440 0.29 -4.87 14.66
CA ALA A 440 -0.71 -5.42 13.76
C ALA A 440 -1.77 -4.36 13.34
N ALA A 441 -2.12 -3.42 14.22
CA ALA A 441 -2.98 -2.31 13.83
C ALA A 441 -2.26 -1.37 12.84
N LEU A 442 -1.00 -1.03 13.09
CA LEU A 442 -0.21 -0.14 12.22
C LEU A 442 0.04 -0.73 10.83
N SER A 443 0.15 -2.06 10.70
CA SER A 443 0.35 -2.71 9.40
C SER A 443 -0.86 -2.58 8.46
N THR A 444 -2.06 -2.29 8.98
CA THR A 444 -3.23 -2.03 8.12
C THR A 444 -3.20 -0.67 7.44
N LEU A 445 -2.26 0.23 7.82
CA LEU A 445 -2.15 1.59 7.30
C LEU A 445 -1.35 1.66 5.98
N THR A 446 -1.84 1.00 4.93
CA THR A 446 -1.10 0.80 3.65
C THR A 446 -0.58 2.06 2.94
N ASN A 447 -1.16 3.24 3.20
CA ASN A 447 -0.74 4.52 2.62
C ASN A 447 0.07 5.41 3.58
N VAL A 448 0.44 4.88 4.76
CA VAL A 448 1.19 5.67 5.76
C VAL A 448 2.60 5.97 5.27
N GLU A 449 2.99 7.24 5.33
CA GLU A 449 4.33 7.71 4.98
C GLU A 449 5.22 7.90 6.22
N THR A 450 4.61 8.24 7.36
CA THR A 450 5.32 8.48 8.63
C THR A 450 4.60 7.82 9.80
N ILE A 451 5.33 6.98 10.53
CA ILE A 451 4.95 6.48 11.86
C ILE A 451 5.92 7.08 12.88
N GLN A 452 5.39 7.83 13.83
CA GLN A 452 6.17 8.43 14.92
C GLN A 452 5.55 8.07 16.26
N ILE A 453 6.28 7.35 17.10
CA ILE A 453 5.84 6.90 18.42
C ILE A 453 6.94 7.19 19.44
N THR A 454 6.89 8.36 20.07
CA THR A 454 7.95 8.85 20.97
C THR A 454 7.50 8.82 22.43
N ASP A 455 8.46 8.65 23.33
CA ASP A 455 8.23 8.66 24.79
C ASP A 455 7.09 7.72 25.23
N SER A 456 6.99 6.55 24.59
CA SER A 456 5.99 5.51 24.90
C SER A 456 6.57 4.41 25.80
N GLN A 457 5.70 3.58 26.39
CA GLN A 457 6.09 2.44 27.23
C GLN A 457 6.41 1.16 26.43
N ILE A 458 6.69 1.29 25.12
CA ILE A 458 7.08 0.16 24.28
C ILE A 458 8.45 -0.35 24.74
N THR A 459 8.51 -1.61 25.15
CA THR A 459 9.74 -2.24 25.66
C THR A 459 10.50 -3.03 24.60
N GLN A 460 9.85 -3.41 23.50
CA GLN A 460 10.45 -4.15 22.41
C GLN A 460 9.74 -3.87 21.08
N ILE A 461 10.49 -3.94 19.99
CA ILE A 461 9.94 -4.03 18.63
C ILE A 461 9.84 -5.53 18.28
N PRO A 462 8.64 -6.08 18.03
CA PRO A 462 8.45 -7.51 17.84
C PRO A 462 9.03 -8.00 16.50
N ALA A 463 9.17 -9.32 16.38
CA ALA A 463 9.63 -9.93 15.15
C ALA A 463 8.58 -9.73 14.05
N ASN A 464 9.02 -9.32 12.86
CA ASN A 464 8.11 -8.98 11.75
C ASN A 464 7.03 -7.95 12.14
N ALA A 465 7.40 -6.91 12.91
CA ALA A 465 6.46 -5.97 13.51
C ALA A 465 5.43 -5.41 12.52
N PHE A 466 5.81 -5.11 11.29
CA PHE A 466 4.91 -4.53 10.28
C PHE A 466 4.38 -5.57 9.27
N ASN A 467 4.18 -6.81 9.69
CA ASN A 467 3.68 -7.89 8.83
C ASN A 467 2.43 -8.54 9.44
N ASP A 468 1.26 -8.19 8.90
CA ASP A 468 -0.03 -8.84 9.19
C ASP A 468 -0.45 -9.87 8.14
N GLY A 469 0.37 -10.08 7.10
CA GLY A 469 0.02 -10.93 5.95
C GLY A 469 -0.96 -10.28 4.97
N MET A 470 -1.39 -9.02 5.17
CA MET A 470 -2.30 -8.29 4.29
C MET A 470 -1.57 -7.40 3.26
N GLY A 471 -0.30 -7.06 3.48
CA GLY A 471 0.50 -6.32 2.50
C GLY A 471 1.81 -5.77 3.05
N GLU A 472 2.57 -5.08 2.21
CA GLU A 472 3.77 -4.32 2.62
C GLU A 472 3.41 -2.83 2.74
N LEU A 473 3.99 -2.13 3.73
CA LEU A 473 3.83 -0.68 3.90
C LEU A 473 4.72 0.06 2.88
N THR A 474 4.34 -0.01 1.61
CA THR A 474 5.14 0.52 0.48
C THR A 474 5.28 2.04 0.46
N HIS A 475 4.40 2.77 1.14
CA HIS A 475 4.48 4.24 1.21
C HIS A 475 5.34 4.73 2.39
N LEU A 476 5.62 3.87 3.37
CA LEU A 476 6.28 4.25 4.62
C LEU A 476 7.75 4.65 4.38
N ARG A 477 8.06 5.92 4.66
CA ARG A 477 9.39 6.52 4.51
C ARG A 477 10.10 6.69 5.84
N LYS A 478 9.35 7.03 6.89
CA LYS A 478 9.90 7.36 8.20
C LYS A 478 9.25 6.53 9.31
N VAL A 479 10.09 5.85 10.08
CA VAL A 479 9.73 5.20 11.34
C VAL A 479 10.55 5.83 12.45
N ASP A 480 9.89 6.41 13.44
CA ASP A 480 10.55 7.19 14.50
C ASP A 480 10.02 6.78 15.86
N PHE A 481 10.84 6.04 16.58
CA PHE A 481 10.65 5.64 17.96
C PHE A 481 11.65 6.36 18.89
N GLY A 482 12.25 7.47 18.46
CA GLY A 482 13.28 8.16 19.24
C GLY A 482 12.72 8.73 20.56
N GLY A 483 13.52 8.70 21.62
CA GLY A 483 13.18 9.39 22.88
C GLY A 483 13.39 10.89 22.72
N LYS A 484 12.36 11.72 22.94
CA LYS A 484 12.48 13.19 22.81
C LYS A 484 12.65 13.88 24.15
N LEU A 485 11.72 13.61 25.06
CA LEU A 485 11.69 14.24 26.38
C LEU A 485 12.33 13.36 27.44
N LEU A 486 12.16 12.04 27.30
CA LEU A 486 12.66 11.04 28.23
C LEU A 486 13.48 10.00 27.48
N LYS A 487 14.36 9.30 28.21
CA LYS A 487 15.01 8.11 27.68
C LYS A 487 13.93 7.05 27.51
N GLY A 488 13.75 6.54 26.30
CA GLY A 488 12.67 5.60 26.03
C GLY A 488 12.93 4.19 26.59
N HIS A 489 11.91 3.35 26.48
CA HIS A 489 11.85 2.05 27.16
C HIS A 489 12.21 0.85 26.27
N ILE A 490 12.54 1.06 24.99
CA ILE A 490 12.83 -0.06 24.09
C ILE A 490 14.18 -0.67 24.47
N HIS A 491 14.18 -1.96 24.81
CA HIS A 491 15.36 -2.75 25.16
C HIS A 491 15.79 -3.71 24.05
N THR A 492 14.85 -4.13 23.20
CA THR A 492 15.09 -5.16 22.19
C THR A 492 14.43 -4.81 20.87
N VAL A 493 15.19 -4.95 19.79
CA VAL A 493 14.67 -4.96 18.42
C VAL A 493 14.76 -6.40 17.92
N ASN A 494 13.63 -7.08 17.76
CA ASN A 494 13.62 -8.49 17.40
C ASN A 494 13.95 -8.73 15.91
N GLN A 495 14.09 -10.00 15.56
CA GLN A 495 14.43 -10.42 14.21
C GLN A 495 13.44 -9.91 13.15
N ARG A 496 13.95 -9.44 12.01
CA ARG A 496 13.12 -8.97 10.89
C ARG A 496 12.09 -7.89 11.25
N ALA A 497 12.35 -7.09 12.30
CA ALA A 497 11.42 -6.06 12.77
C ALA A 497 10.94 -5.13 11.64
N PHE A 498 11.83 -4.74 10.72
CA PHE A 498 11.54 -3.80 9.63
C PHE A 498 11.53 -4.46 8.23
N TYR A 499 11.43 -5.79 8.16
CA TYR A 499 11.65 -6.55 6.92
C TYR A 499 10.68 -6.22 5.78
N THR A 500 9.43 -5.90 6.12
CA THR A 500 8.34 -5.58 5.17
C THR A 500 8.25 -4.10 4.78
N LEU A 501 9.29 -3.30 5.07
CA LEU A 501 9.32 -1.87 4.79
C LEU A 501 10.27 -1.53 3.62
N PRO A 502 9.91 -1.81 2.35
CA PRO A 502 10.82 -1.67 1.20
C PRO A 502 11.34 -0.25 0.98
N ASN A 503 10.55 0.74 1.39
CA ASN A 503 10.72 2.14 1.01
C ASN A 503 11.12 3.06 2.16
N VAL A 504 11.35 2.49 3.35
CA VAL A 504 11.81 3.25 4.52
C VAL A 504 13.20 3.82 4.24
N SER A 505 13.38 5.10 4.56
CA SER A 505 14.64 5.85 4.42
C SER A 505 15.16 6.38 5.74
N LEU A 506 14.32 6.38 6.79
CA LEU A 506 14.72 6.71 8.16
C LEU A 506 14.07 5.75 9.17
N ILE A 507 14.91 5.11 9.98
CA ILE A 507 14.54 4.39 11.19
C ILE A 507 15.25 5.09 12.37
N ASP A 508 14.49 5.79 13.20
CA ASP A 508 14.99 6.47 14.38
C ASP A 508 14.69 5.67 15.65
N LEU A 509 15.74 5.17 16.28
CA LEU A 509 15.73 4.42 17.55
C LEU A 509 16.69 5.04 18.56
N SER A 510 17.01 6.33 18.38
CA SER A 510 17.92 7.06 19.26
C SER A 510 17.31 7.30 20.64
N ASN A 511 18.18 7.45 21.65
CA ASN A 511 17.80 7.75 23.03
C ASN A 511 16.80 6.73 23.65
N GLN A 512 17.05 5.44 23.38
CA GLN A 512 16.33 4.29 23.95
C GLN A 512 17.23 3.53 24.93
N ASN A 513 16.78 2.39 25.44
CA ASN A 513 17.57 1.49 26.29
C ASN A 513 17.96 0.19 25.56
N ILE A 514 18.18 0.26 24.24
CA ILE A 514 18.40 -0.92 23.41
C ILE A 514 19.73 -1.56 23.79
N SER A 515 19.68 -2.84 24.13
CA SER A 515 20.86 -3.67 24.42
C SER A 515 20.91 -4.93 23.57
N VAL A 516 19.85 -5.24 22.81
CA VAL A 516 19.76 -6.43 21.94
C VAL A 516 19.13 -6.07 20.59
N ILE A 517 19.80 -6.44 19.51
CA ILE A 517 19.34 -6.32 18.12
C ILE A 517 19.39 -7.69 17.45
N GLY A 518 18.21 -8.21 17.13
CA GLY A 518 17.98 -9.53 16.55
C GLY A 518 18.39 -9.66 15.08
N GLN A 519 18.39 -10.91 14.61
CA GLN A 519 18.88 -11.26 13.28
C GLN A 519 18.03 -10.57 12.21
N ASP A 520 18.65 -10.07 11.16
CA ASP A 520 17.96 -9.39 10.05
C ASP A 520 17.09 -8.20 10.50
N ALA A 521 17.29 -7.63 11.71
CA ALA A 521 16.37 -6.64 12.29
C ALA A 521 16.11 -5.46 11.36
N PHE A 522 17.15 -4.95 10.70
CA PHE A 522 17.09 -3.84 9.75
C PHE A 522 17.21 -4.28 8.29
N MET A 523 17.25 -5.59 8.01
CA MET A 523 17.13 -6.04 6.62
C MET A 523 15.76 -5.63 6.10
N VAL A 524 15.73 -5.18 4.84
CA VAL A 524 14.51 -4.92 4.09
C VAL A 524 14.43 -5.92 2.95
N LYS A 525 13.23 -6.44 2.67
CA LYS A 525 13.00 -7.49 1.67
C LYS A 525 13.43 -7.08 0.26
N HIS A 526 13.33 -5.79 -0.07
CA HIS A 526 13.58 -5.26 -1.40
C HIS A 526 14.74 -4.27 -1.42
N THR A 527 15.47 -4.24 -2.52
CA THR A 527 16.55 -3.28 -2.75
C THR A 527 15.98 -1.93 -3.13
N ASN A 528 16.50 -0.85 -2.54
CA ASN A 528 16.08 0.51 -2.83
C ASN A 528 17.32 1.39 -3.05
N VAL A 529 17.28 2.27 -4.04
CA VAL A 529 18.38 3.20 -4.35
C VAL A 529 18.52 4.32 -3.33
N GLU A 530 17.44 4.64 -2.61
CA GLU A 530 17.46 5.64 -1.54
C GLU A 530 18.31 5.16 -0.36
N ARG A 531 19.02 6.08 0.29
CA ARG A 531 19.80 5.78 1.48
C ARG A 531 18.89 5.44 2.66
N LEU A 532 19.14 4.33 3.33
CA LEU A 532 18.55 4.02 4.63
C LEU A 532 19.39 4.66 5.73
N ASN A 533 18.78 5.50 6.55
CA ASN A 533 19.39 6.09 7.73
C ASN A 533 18.86 5.39 8.98
N ILE A 534 19.75 4.78 9.76
CA ILE A 534 19.44 4.09 11.01
C ILE A 534 20.11 4.86 12.14
N ARG A 535 19.31 5.36 13.09
CA ARG A 535 19.78 6.10 14.25
C ARG A 535 19.66 5.25 15.51
N LEU A 536 20.78 5.00 16.15
CA LEU A 536 20.96 4.13 17.32
C LEU A 536 21.75 4.84 18.42
N GLU A 537 21.92 6.16 18.33
CA GLU A 537 22.66 6.96 19.31
C GLU A 537 22.03 6.89 20.70
N LEU A 538 22.86 7.09 21.74
CA LEU A 538 22.42 7.22 23.13
C LEU A 538 21.63 6.01 23.67
N ASN A 539 22.01 4.79 23.24
CA ASN A 539 21.43 3.53 23.69
C ASN A 539 22.29 2.84 24.78
N SER A 540 22.07 1.54 24.98
CA SER A 540 22.88 0.67 25.85
C SER A 540 23.51 -0.46 25.04
N LEU A 541 23.96 -0.14 23.82
CA LEU A 541 24.61 -1.10 22.93
C LEU A 541 26.01 -1.43 23.41
N ALA A 542 26.38 -2.68 23.25
CA ALA A 542 27.70 -3.25 23.47
C ALA A 542 28.09 -4.13 22.27
N GLY A 543 29.33 -4.59 22.20
CA GLY A 543 29.78 -5.41 21.05
C GLY A 543 29.03 -6.74 20.88
N HIS A 544 28.34 -7.23 21.92
CA HIS A 544 27.49 -8.43 21.88
C HIS A 544 25.99 -8.12 21.68
N SER A 545 25.62 -6.84 21.55
CA SER A 545 24.23 -6.43 21.29
C SER A 545 23.75 -6.79 19.88
N PHE A 546 24.68 -7.02 18.95
CA PHE A 546 24.38 -7.33 17.56
C PHE A 546 24.45 -8.83 17.32
N THR A 547 23.34 -9.38 16.82
CA THR A 547 23.30 -10.75 16.31
C THR A 547 23.80 -10.80 14.85
N TYR A 548 23.69 -11.96 14.19
CA TYR A 548 24.15 -12.14 12.82
C TYR A 548 23.26 -11.38 11.81
N GLU A 549 23.86 -10.85 10.73
CA GLU A 549 23.14 -10.24 9.58
C GLU A 549 22.15 -9.10 9.93
N VAL A 550 22.46 -8.29 10.93
CA VAL A 550 21.56 -7.21 11.42
C VAL A 550 21.18 -6.17 10.35
N PHE A 551 22.09 -5.84 9.44
CA PHE A 551 21.98 -4.69 8.53
C PHE A 551 21.80 -5.11 7.06
N PRO A 552 21.13 -4.28 6.23
CA PRO A 552 20.93 -4.59 4.83
C PRO A 552 22.24 -4.48 4.03
N ILE A 553 22.42 -5.38 3.06
CA ILE A 553 23.61 -5.45 2.20
C ILE A 553 23.42 -4.83 0.81
N ASN A 554 22.20 -4.45 0.44
CA ASN A 554 21.83 -4.13 -0.95
C ASN A 554 21.29 -2.70 -1.17
N ARG A 555 21.66 -1.73 -0.32
CA ARG A 555 21.31 -0.30 -0.52
C ARG A 555 22.28 0.64 0.19
N PRO A 556 22.37 1.92 -0.21
CA PRO A 556 23.14 2.91 0.55
C PRO A 556 22.66 2.98 2.01
N LEU A 557 23.59 3.08 2.94
CA LEU A 557 23.32 2.90 4.37
C LEU A 557 24.08 3.92 5.20
N LYS A 558 23.39 4.61 6.10
CA LYS A 558 24.01 5.41 7.15
C LYS A 558 23.55 4.92 8.51
N ILE A 559 24.49 4.55 9.37
CA ILE A 559 24.24 4.13 10.74
C ILE A 559 24.91 5.15 11.66
N THR A 560 24.16 5.71 12.60
CA THR A 560 24.71 6.57 13.65
C THR A 560 24.53 5.87 15.00
N MET A 561 25.63 5.57 15.69
CA MET A 561 25.64 4.77 16.94
C MET A 561 26.31 5.50 18.11
N GLY A 562 26.59 6.79 17.98
CA GLY A 562 27.31 7.55 18.99
C GLY A 562 26.66 7.61 20.38
N GLY A 563 27.49 7.66 21.43
CA GLY A 563 27.05 7.84 22.82
C GLY A 563 26.55 6.55 23.50
N ASN A 564 26.88 5.39 22.94
CA ASN A 564 26.70 4.08 23.55
C ASN A 564 27.91 3.73 24.42
N LYS A 565 27.83 4.07 25.72
CA LYS A 565 28.95 3.93 26.67
C LYS A 565 29.51 2.51 26.86
N GLN A 566 28.79 1.48 26.43
CA GLN A 566 29.20 0.08 26.54
C GLN A 566 29.72 -0.49 25.21
N LEU A 567 29.70 0.29 24.14
CA LEU A 567 30.14 -0.12 22.81
C LEU A 567 31.63 0.14 22.66
N HIS A 568 32.43 -0.80 23.17
CA HIS A 568 33.90 -0.70 23.12
C HIS A 568 34.51 -1.32 21.86
N TYR A 569 33.79 -2.19 21.14
CA TYR A 569 34.26 -2.81 19.91
C TYR A 569 33.14 -3.08 18.92
N LEU A 570 33.48 -3.16 17.63
CA LEU A 570 32.55 -3.60 16.59
C LEU A 570 32.76 -5.09 16.29
N PRO A 571 31.76 -5.97 16.52
CA PRO A 571 31.88 -7.39 16.22
C PRO A 571 32.10 -7.61 14.73
N ARG A 572 33.23 -8.22 14.39
CA ARG A 572 33.60 -8.55 12.99
C ARG A 572 32.49 -9.29 12.26
N SER A 573 31.84 -10.25 12.91
CA SER A 573 30.76 -11.06 12.33
C SER A 573 29.56 -10.26 11.84
N THR A 574 29.34 -9.06 12.39
CA THR A 574 28.23 -8.17 11.99
C THR A 574 28.72 -7.12 11.00
N PHE A 575 29.80 -6.43 11.32
CA PHE A 575 30.18 -5.19 10.62
C PHE A 575 31.08 -5.43 9.41
N TYR A 576 31.84 -6.53 9.37
CA TYR A 576 32.73 -6.80 8.24
C TYR A 576 31.95 -6.91 6.93
N TYR A 577 30.83 -7.63 6.91
CA TYR A 577 30.06 -7.87 5.69
C TYR A 577 29.48 -6.61 5.08
N ILE A 578 29.02 -5.66 5.90
CA ILE A 578 28.51 -4.38 5.40
C ILE A 578 29.66 -3.44 5.00
N LEU A 579 30.73 -3.36 5.79
CA LEU A 579 31.85 -2.46 5.49
C LEU A 579 32.64 -2.94 4.27
N ALA A 580 32.64 -4.24 3.96
CA ALA A 580 33.26 -4.80 2.76
C ALA A 580 32.48 -4.54 1.46
N GLN A 581 31.20 -4.14 1.53
CA GLN A 581 30.42 -3.89 0.32
C GLN A 581 30.95 -2.69 -0.48
N THR A 582 30.81 -2.76 -1.80
CA THR A 582 30.96 -1.60 -2.68
C THR A 582 29.70 -0.75 -2.58
N GLY A 583 29.80 0.45 -2.00
CA GLY A 583 28.64 1.32 -1.85
C GLY A 583 28.87 2.48 -0.90
N ASP A 584 27.87 3.36 -0.85
CA ASP A 584 27.79 4.49 0.07
C ASP A 584 27.28 4.02 1.44
N ILE A 585 28.23 3.57 2.25
CA ILE A 585 28.01 3.06 3.61
C ILE A 585 28.77 3.96 4.57
N VAL A 586 28.09 4.50 5.57
CA VAL A 586 28.68 5.37 6.59
C VAL A 586 28.24 4.90 7.98
N ILE A 587 29.19 4.66 8.86
CA ILE A 587 29.00 4.34 10.27
C ILE A 587 29.66 5.45 11.09
N ASP A 588 28.86 6.14 11.89
CA ASP A 588 29.30 7.23 12.77
C ASP A 588 29.27 6.79 14.23
N LEU A 589 30.44 6.77 14.88
CA LEU A 589 30.65 6.35 16.27
C LEU A 589 30.90 7.54 17.21
N LYS A 590 30.48 8.75 16.83
CA LYS A 590 30.78 9.97 17.59
C LYS A 590 30.36 9.86 19.06
N GLY A 591 31.33 9.91 19.96
CA GLY A 591 31.10 9.88 21.42
C GLY A 591 31.13 8.48 22.03
N ASP A 592 31.46 7.46 21.25
CA ASP A 592 31.85 6.13 21.75
C ASP A 592 33.37 6.10 21.99
N GLN A 593 33.80 5.34 23.01
CA GLN A 593 35.21 5.11 23.32
C GLN A 593 35.55 3.65 22.99
N MET A 594 36.25 3.47 21.87
CA MET A 594 36.61 2.15 21.36
C MET A 594 37.88 1.65 22.06
N GLU A 595 37.87 0.44 22.57
CA GLU A 595 39.06 -0.16 23.20
C GLU A 595 40.12 -0.49 22.14
N ILE A 596 41.38 -0.20 22.43
CA ILE A 596 42.52 -0.56 21.57
C ILE A 596 42.96 -1.98 21.92
N ASP A 597 42.21 -2.97 21.43
CA ASP A 597 42.42 -4.38 21.76
C ASP A 597 42.24 -5.32 20.56
N VAL A 598 42.36 -6.63 20.83
CA VAL A 598 42.22 -7.69 19.82
C VAL A 598 40.82 -7.74 19.19
N ASN A 599 39.78 -7.24 19.85
CA ASN A 599 38.41 -7.26 19.33
C ASN A 599 38.23 -6.23 18.20
N ASN A 600 38.99 -5.13 18.23
CA ASN A 600 39.02 -4.12 17.16
C ASN A 600 40.18 -4.31 16.17
N GLU A 601 41.09 -5.27 16.38
CA GLU A 601 42.26 -5.52 15.51
C GLU A 601 41.87 -5.59 14.02
N TRP A 602 40.77 -6.27 13.69
CA TRP A 602 40.32 -6.46 12.32
C TRP A 602 40.04 -5.15 11.58
N LEU A 603 39.58 -4.10 12.28
CA LEU A 603 39.37 -2.79 11.68
C LEU A 603 40.69 -2.20 11.19
N VAL A 604 41.75 -2.33 11.99
CA VAL A 604 43.09 -1.86 11.63
C VAL A 604 43.70 -2.72 10.54
N THR A 605 43.53 -4.05 10.61
CA THR A 605 44.05 -4.99 9.62
C THR A 605 43.50 -4.73 8.22
N TYR A 606 42.19 -4.45 8.11
CA TYR A 606 41.50 -4.33 6.81
C TYR A 606 41.22 -2.89 6.38
N LYS A 607 41.80 -1.88 7.04
CA LYS A 607 41.42 -0.47 6.83
C LYS A 607 41.56 0.04 5.40
N ASP A 608 42.57 -0.43 4.68
CA ASP A 608 42.82 -0.06 3.29
C ASP A 608 41.99 -0.91 2.30
N ASP A 609 41.82 -2.21 2.58
CA ASP A 609 41.11 -3.16 1.71
C ASP A 609 39.63 -2.80 1.49
N ILE A 610 38.97 -2.28 2.53
CA ILE A 610 37.52 -1.97 2.47
C ILE A 610 37.23 -0.47 2.51
N ASN A 611 38.26 0.37 2.36
CA ASN A 611 38.19 1.83 2.40
C ASN A 611 37.52 2.36 3.68
N LEU A 612 37.96 1.86 4.85
CA LEU A 612 37.33 2.18 6.13
C LEU A 612 37.36 3.67 6.47
N LYS A 613 38.36 4.42 6.02
CA LYS A 613 38.46 5.86 6.33
C LYS A 613 37.26 6.67 5.83
N VAL A 614 36.61 6.23 4.76
CA VAL A 614 35.40 6.90 4.23
C VAL A 614 34.14 6.36 4.92
N LYS A 615 34.15 5.09 5.31
CA LYS A 615 32.96 4.38 5.79
C LYS A 615 32.78 4.41 7.31
N LEU A 616 33.85 4.62 8.07
CA LEU A 616 33.84 4.66 9.53
C LEU A 616 34.34 6.03 9.98
N THR A 617 33.46 6.82 10.59
CA THR A 617 33.75 8.20 11.02
C THR A 617 33.67 8.34 12.53
N ASN A 618 34.50 9.22 13.09
CA ASN A 618 34.52 9.55 14.53
C ASN A 618 34.74 8.34 15.46
N ALA A 619 35.41 7.30 14.98
CA ALA A 619 35.83 6.16 15.80
C ALA A 619 37.09 6.55 16.57
N MET A 620 36.95 6.90 17.85
CA MET A 620 38.05 7.29 18.73
C MET A 620 38.43 6.11 19.64
N GLY A 621 39.73 5.87 19.79
CA GLY A 621 40.29 4.98 20.80
C GLY A 621 40.10 5.55 22.21
N ASP A 622 40.29 4.72 23.23
CA ASP A 622 40.30 5.10 24.64
C ASP A 622 41.48 6.03 25.02
N ASP A 623 42.46 6.20 24.12
CA ASP A 623 43.58 7.14 24.23
C ASP A 623 43.39 8.45 23.43
N ASP A 624 42.16 8.74 22.99
CA ASP A 624 41.77 9.92 22.21
C ASP A 624 42.42 10.03 20.81
N ARG A 625 43.08 8.98 20.29
CA ARG A 625 43.47 8.90 18.87
C ARG A 625 42.36 8.30 18.02
N GLU A 626 42.35 8.58 16.72
CA GLU A 626 41.43 7.88 15.81
C GLU A 626 41.81 6.39 15.73
N LEU A 627 40.82 5.51 15.88
CA LEU A 627 41.01 4.06 15.95
C LEU A 627 41.81 3.49 14.76
N LEU A 628 41.65 4.08 13.57
CA LEU A 628 42.35 3.63 12.35
C LEU A 628 43.81 4.12 12.24
N GLN A 629 44.27 4.98 13.15
CA GLN A 629 45.67 5.44 13.22
C GLN A 629 46.57 4.44 13.95
N HIS A 630 46.00 3.51 14.72
CA HIS A 630 46.76 2.48 15.41
C HIS A 630 47.32 1.41 14.46
N THR A 631 48.29 0.67 14.98
CA THR A 631 48.93 -0.50 14.37
C THR A 631 48.33 -1.79 14.92
N VAL A 632 48.46 -2.89 14.17
CA VAL A 632 48.05 -4.24 14.64
C VAL A 632 48.81 -4.65 15.91
N ASP A 633 50.08 -4.26 16.03
CA ASP A 633 50.87 -4.56 17.22
C ASP A 633 50.39 -3.81 18.46
N GLU A 634 49.92 -2.56 18.31
CA GLU A 634 49.26 -1.82 19.41
C GLU A 634 47.98 -2.53 19.87
N MET A 635 47.16 -3.03 18.94
CA MET A 635 45.91 -3.77 19.24
C MET A 635 46.16 -5.10 19.97
N ARG A 636 47.34 -5.70 19.81
CA ARG A 636 47.70 -6.99 20.42
C ARG A 636 48.50 -6.85 21.72
N ARG A 637 48.82 -5.64 22.16
CA ARG A 637 49.57 -5.47 23.41
C ARG A 637 48.73 -6.06 24.55
N PRO A 638 49.31 -6.92 25.40
CA PRO A 638 48.62 -7.34 26.60
C PRO A 638 48.23 -6.07 27.37
N VAL A 639 46.95 -5.95 27.72
CA VAL A 639 46.52 -4.94 28.70
C VAL A 639 47.47 -5.10 29.88
N PRO A 640 48.19 -4.04 30.31
CA PRO A 640 49.06 -4.15 31.47
C PRO A 640 48.21 -4.66 32.61
N THR A 641 48.36 -5.93 32.99
CA THR A 641 47.74 -6.45 34.19
C THR A 641 48.34 -5.63 35.31
N ASP A 642 47.55 -4.76 35.93
CA ASP A 642 47.98 -3.91 37.04
C ASP A 642 48.68 -4.77 38.09
N ALA A 643 50.01 -4.78 38.02
CA ALA A 643 50.88 -5.41 38.98
C ALA A 643 50.99 -4.46 40.18
N SER A 644 49.88 -4.18 40.87
CA SER A 644 49.87 -3.59 42.22
C SER A 644 48.46 -3.49 42.80
N ASN A 645 47.93 -4.61 43.28
CA ASN A 645 47.03 -4.62 44.45
C ASN A 645 47.16 -5.93 45.24
N VAL A 646 48.40 -6.42 45.37
CA VAL A 646 48.75 -7.31 46.49
C VAL A 646 48.93 -6.40 47.70
N VAL A 647 47.82 -6.06 48.35
CA VAL A 647 47.84 -5.63 49.74
C VAL A 647 48.30 -6.86 50.54
N ASN A 648 49.58 -6.88 50.88
CA ASN A 648 50.15 -7.78 51.87
C ASN A 648 49.44 -7.53 53.21
N SER A 649 48.41 -8.30 53.51
CA SER A 649 47.98 -8.54 54.89
C SER A 649 48.94 -9.55 55.51
N ASN A 650 50.07 -9.07 56.03
CA ASN A 650 50.85 -9.82 57.01
C ASN A 650 50.86 -9.06 58.33
N ASN A 651 50.43 -9.79 59.35
CA ASN A 651 50.50 -9.47 60.77
C ASN A 651 51.88 -8.95 61.17
N ASP A 652 51.88 -7.93 62.03
CA ASP A 652 52.82 -7.85 63.14
C ASP A 652 52.01 -7.61 64.43
N ASP A 653 51.98 -8.65 65.26
CA ASP A 653 51.81 -8.54 66.70
C ASP A 653 53.00 -7.74 67.28
N HIS A 654 52.76 -6.75 68.13
CA HIS A 654 53.45 -6.62 69.44
C HIS A 654 53.02 -5.38 70.24
N ASN A 655 52.56 -5.69 71.46
CA ASN A 655 52.85 -5.04 72.74
C ASN A 655 52.18 -3.69 73.13
N VAL A 656 51.54 -3.81 74.32
CA VAL A 656 51.06 -2.85 75.33
C VAL A 656 49.63 -2.34 75.16
#